data_AF-A0A1B8Y1R5-F1
#
_entry.id   AF-A0A1B8Y1R5-F1
#
_cell.length_a   1.000
_cell.length_b   1.000
_cell.length_c   1.000
_cell.angle_alpha   90.00
_cell.angle_beta   90.00
_cell.angle_gamma   90.00
#
_symmetry.space_group_name_H-M   'P 1'
#
loop_
_entity.id
_entity.type
_entity.pdbx_description
1 polymer ?
#
loop_
_entity_poly.entity_id
_entity_poly.type
_entity_poly.pdbx_seq_one_letter_code
_entity_poly.pdbx_strand_id
1 'polypeptide(L)'
;MGSKGTISERIQNMGLQVVSMYIEKKHLPDDCLKDWNDVVGFKNLSLREDLSVLEAMIGVTLNPKDLQISVTRKYMDERVYYILNVLDKLFKISKELASYGLKNFITRFSEPHWERKKKNILGFKRKSVRKKGTYKLSDSSWEFLSAILFSELWGPTQTFRFYLQVNETMKNRDARDSIEKILHLVLNDKIEVERAISALQSPDPEAYLNQSISTETDKDLETILHEMRSTGHPEHILDILREVMCIVVSRLPSYERKDLNDELNIIKALDLANPDTEELAEALMAVSVAVRSMNDHNKVHLFWRKQSRNSGFHPRLTQLASLLTLLLSNTPDAKGCLLEIATGEGKSCIVAMFALIQAVRGKKVDVITSSSVLARRDQDGWKSFYEMFGETCSVIPPPGVDESSENTDKKIQEAYEASIVYGTIEDFAADILRQEFEKKDTRRNRAFDIVLVDEVDYMTLDSGVQITYLSHEATGLRHLDQLITAVWAKVIMYQAIEGEGTGEILWEERAQYFHNLAESLCREAGNGLSPHYILEKGVDMNIINNEDLQNIKELQNDSSESKNQDLGQNLPTLFRKFGPSQQKALLNSFADRLGNTVMFSVTKSVLLLEGGYTCLLVDEKTFIDDLKSKIMFSQDYEPNENAQGSVILLPKHLKEYVENRLPVFVENALRAIGMQKGREYTIARRVQSDSHEDDCIIPVDYKSTGVLEKNKRWGDGLQQFLEMKHQLALSPLSSVTNFLSNYHFFQ
;
A
#
# COMPACT_ATOMS: atom_id res chain seq x y z
N MET A 1 -27.39 22.95 33.28
CA MET A 1 -26.80 23.90 34.25
C MET A 1 -25.81 23.09 35.10
N GLY A 2 -24.50 23.29 35.17
CA GLY A 2 -23.57 24.23 34.55
C GLY A 2 -22.36 24.43 35.48
N SER A 3 -21.19 23.88 35.13
CA SER A 3 -19.84 24.41 35.45
C SER A 3 -18.81 23.61 34.64
N LYS A 4 -18.30 24.16 33.53
CA LYS A 4 -16.98 24.81 33.42
C LYS A 4 -15.82 23.96 33.96
N GLY A 5 -15.51 22.86 33.28
CA GLY A 5 -14.12 22.39 33.17
C GLY A 5 -13.37 23.29 32.19
N THR A 6 -12.18 23.74 32.58
CA THR A 6 -11.44 24.77 31.84
C THR A 6 -10.81 24.20 30.57
N ILE A 7 -10.64 25.04 29.54
CA ILE A 7 -9.96 24.67 28.28
C ILE A 7 -8.55 24.07 28.54
N SER A 8 -7.93 24.45 29.65
CA SER A 8 -6.65 23.91 30.13
C SER A 8 -6.68 22.40 30.42
N GLU A 9 -7.77 21.87 30.99
CA GLU A 9 -7.89 20.43 31.30
C GLU A 9 -8.13 19.59 30.05
N ARG A 10 -8.83 20.15 29.05
CA ARG A 10 -9.02 19.49 27.75
C ARG A 10 -7.73 19.40 26.93
N ILE A 11 -6.82 20.36 27.11
CA ILE A 11 -5.52 20.39 26.43
C ILE A 11 -4.51 19.48 27.15
N GLN A 12 -4.60 19.34 28.47
CA GLN A 12 -3.76 18.41 29.25
C GLN A 12 -4.01 16.93 28.90
N ASN A 13 -5.24 16.56 28.56
CA ASN A 13 -5.55 15.19 28.12
C ASN A 13 -5.01 14.84 26.71
N MET A 14 -4.45 15.80 25.96
CA MET A 14 -3.93 15.58 24.60
C MET A 14 -2.38 15.56 24.51
N GLY A 15 -1.67 15.52 25.64
CA GLY A 15 -0.27 15.05 25.69
C GLY A 15 0.77 15.80 24.84
N LEU A 16 0.65 17.12 24.63
CA LEU A 16 1.60 17.93 23.85
C LEU A 16 2.40 18.94 24.69
N GLN A 17 3.41 18.47 25.43
CA GLN A 17 4.34 19.38 26.12
C GLN A 17 5.59 19.75 25.30
N VAL A 18 5.89 19.08 24.18
CA VAL A 18 7.16 19.29 23.45
C VAL A 18 7.10 20.44 22.41
N VAL A 19 5.95 20.65 21.76
CA VAL A 19 5.74 21.77 20.81
C VAL A 19 5.85 23.14 21.51
N SER A 20 5.55 23.18 22.82
CA SER A 20 5.64 24.39 23.65
C SER A 20 7.07 24.82 23.99
N MET A 21 8.06 23.91 24.01
CA MET A 21 9.45 24.27 24.34
C MET A 21 10.31 24.55 23.11
N TYR A 22 9.98 23.98 21.94
CA TYR A 22 10.81 24.08 20.73
C TYR A 22 10.69 25.43 20.00
N ILE A 23 9.63 26.19 20.30
CA ILE A 23 9.46 27.58 19.86
C ILE A 23 10.38 28.54 20.65
N GLU A 24 10.82 28.17 21.85
CA GLU A 24 11.45 29.14 22.77
C GLU A 24 12.93 29.47 22.49
N LYS A 25 13.68 28.74 21.64
CA LYS A 25 15.16 28.94 21.58
C LYS A 25 15.87 29.23 20.26
N LYS A 26 15.23 29.11 19.08
CA LYS A 26 15.80 29.42 17.75
C LYS A 26 17.10 28.68 17.33
N HIS A 27 17.21 28.53 16.00
CA HIS A 27 18.36 28.13 15.15
C HIS A 27 18.39 26.69 14.61
N LEU A 28 17.74 26.50 13.45
CA LEU A 28 18.07 25.49 12.41
C LEU A 28 19.37 25.94 11.67
N PRO A 29 20.21 25.10 11.00
CA PRO A 29 19.99 23.82 10.26
C PRO A 29 21.11 22.75 10.62
N ASP A 30 21.32 21.57 10.03
CA ASP A 30 21.41 21.03 8.65
C ASP A 30 20.87 19.58 8.62
N ASP A 31 20.44 19.08 7.45
CA ASP A 31 19.88 17.73 7.21
C ASP A 31 18.44 17.50 7.74
N CYS A 32 17.39 17.90 7.00
CA CYS A 32 16.70 16.98 6.08
C CYS A 32 16.88 15.49 6.44
N LEU A 33 15.80 14.76 6.77
CA LEU A 33 15.42 13.42 6.24
C LEU A 33 14.49 12.63 7.20
N LYS A 34 13.26 12.29 6.75
CA LYS A 34 12.36 11.15 7.14
C LYS A 34 11.01 11.43 7.88
N ASP A 35 10.08 12.06 7.15
CA ASP A 35 8.66 11.69 6.94
C ASP A 35 7.62 11.63 8.09
N TRP A 36 6.69 12.62 8.06
CA TRP A 36 5.40 12.82 8.77
C TRP A 36 5.31 12.66 10.29
N ASN A 37 5.78 11.56 10.89
CA ASN A 37 5.72 11.35 12.35
C ASN A 37 6.52 12.41 13.13
N ASP A 38 7.58 12.94 12.50
CA ASP A 38 8.43 13.99 13.07
C ASP A 38 7.89 15.41 12.82
N VAL A 39 6.93 15.60 11.92
CA VAL A 39 6.39 16.94 11.60
C VAL A 39 5.45 17.45 12.68
N VAL A 40 4.75 16.53 13.36
CA VAL A 40 3.78 16.89 14.40
C VAL A 40 4.05 16.21 15.75
N GLY A 41 4.95 15.22 15.81
CA GLY A 41 5.38 14.57 17.04
C GLY A 41 4.36 13.61 17.67
N PHE A 42 3.37 13.13 16.91
CA PHE A 42 2.36 12.19 17.38
C PHE A 42 2.41 10.86 16.63
N LYS A 43 2.23 9.75 17.35
CA LYS A 43 2.05 8.40 16.79
C LYS A 43 0.57 7.98 16.91
N ASN A 44 0.10 7.17 15.95
CA ASN A 44 -1.19 6.45 15.99
C ASN A 44 -2.45 7.34 16.01
N LEU A 45 -2.51 8.36 15.17
CA LEU A 45 -3.74 9.14 14.98
C LEU A 45 -4.59 8.52 13.87
N SER A 46 -5.90 8.49 14.08
CA SER A 46 -6.88 8.21 13.02
C SER A 46 -6.89 9.37 12.01
N LEU A 47 -7.34 9.12 10.78
CA LEU A 47 -7.42 10.15 9.73
C LEU A 47 -8.21 11.40 10.17
N ARG A 48 -9.17 11.23 11.08
CA ARG A 48 -9.96 12.33 11.67
C ARG A 48 -9.17 13.16 12.68
N GLU A 49 -8.25 12.53 13.40
CA GLU A 49 -7.35 13.17 14.36
C GLU A 49 -6.17 13.85 13.64
N ASP A 50 -5.64 13.26 12.57
CA ASP A 50 -4.66 13.90 11.69
C ASP A 50 -5.22 15.18 11.06
N LEU A 51 -6.47 15.15 10.58
CA LEU A 51 -7.17 16.34 10.09
C LEU A 51 -7.31 17.41 11.17
N SER A 52 -7.64 17.02 12.40
CA SER A 52 -7.79 17.95 13.54
C SER A 52 -6.45 18.57 13.95
N VAL A 53 -5.38 17.78 13.91
CA VAL A 53 -4.00 18.22 14.17
C VAL A 53 -3.53 19.20 13.11
N LEU A 54 -3.77 18.92 11.84
CA LEU A 54 -3.40 19.77 10.72
C LEU A 54 -4.19 21.10 10.75
N GLU A 55 -5.49 21.05 11.08
CA GLU A 55 -6.31 22.24 11.35
C GLU A 55 -5.80 23.06 12.55
N ALA A 56 -5.36 22.39 13.63
CA ALA A 56 -4.78 23.04 14.80
C ALA A 56 -3.42 23.66 14.47
N MET A 57 -2.57 22.99 13.70
CA MET A 57 -1.26 23.49 13.27
C MET A 57 -1.42 24.75 12.41
N ILE A 58 -2.31 24.70 11.41
CA ILE A 58 -2.69 25.85 10.58
C ILE A 58 -3.28 26.97 11.46
N GLY A 59 -4.05 26.62 12.49
CA GLY A 59 -4.64 27.59 13.41
C GLY A 59 -3.68 28.27 14.37
N VAL A 60 -2.70 27.54 14.90
CA VAL A 60 -1.68 28.06 15.82
C VAL A 60 -0.68 28.92 15.05
N THR A 61 -0.22 28.49 13.88
CA THR A 61 0.72 29.28 13.05
C THR A 61 0.11 30.58 12.51
N LEU A 62 -1.20 30.61 12.28
CA LEU A 62 -1.94 31.79 11.79
C LEU A 62 -2.61 32.62 12.91
N ASN A 63 -2.35 32.35 14.19
CA ASN A 63 -3.02 33.03 15.31
C ASN A 63 -2.59 34.51 15.44
N PRO A 64 -3.50 35.49 15.38
CA PRO A 64 -3.15 36.91 15.31
C PRO A 64 -2.63 37.55 16.62
N LYS A 65 -2.61 36.84 17.75
CA LYS A 65 -2.19 37.39 19.06
C LYS A 65 -0.68 37.32 19.34
N ASP A 66 0.07 36.44 18.67
CA ASP A 66 1.52 36.24 18.92
C ASP A 66 2.42 37.17 18.08
N LEU A 67 1.98 38.44 17.94
CA LEU A 67 2.50 39.41 16.99
C LEU A 67 3.33 40.54 17.61
N GLN A 68 4.29 40.17 18.45
CA GLN A 68 5.35 41.06 18.90
C GLN A 68 6.73 40.52 18.54
N ILE A 69 7.02 40.31 17.26
CA ILE A 69 8.40 40.16 16.82
C ILE A 69 8.62 41.01 15.58
N SER A 70 9.42 42.06 15.75
CA SER A 70 9.97 42.87 14.68
C SER A 70 10.87 42.01 13.79
N VAL A 71 10.52 41.82 12.51
CA VAL A 71 11.45 41.24 11.55
C VAL A 71 11.52 42.10 10.29
N THR A 72 12.72 42.63 10.09
CA THR A 72 13.29 43.21 8.89
C THR A 72 13.78 42.10 7.96
N ARG A 73 13.18 41.93 6.78
CA ARG A 73 13.81 41.74 5.45
C ARG A 73 12.81 41.16 4.45
N LYS A 74 13.06 41.47 3.17
CA LYS A 74 12.37 40.98 1.97
C LYS A 74 12.23 39.45 1.97
N TYR A 75 11.22 38.95 1.26
CA TYR A 75 10.83 37.55 1.02
C TYR A 75 9.75 37.02 1.98
N MET A 76 8.92 36.11 1.45
CA MET A 76 7.67 35.59 2.05
C MET A 76 7.80 35.33 3.56
N ASP A 77 6.73 35.61 4.31
CA ASP A 77 6.67 35.34 5.75
C ASP A 77 7.13 33.90 6.03
N GLU A 78 8.16 33.72 6.87
CA GLU A 78 8.78 32.43 7.18
C GLU A 78 7.74 31.37 7.57
N ARG A 79 6.61 31.81 8.14
CA ARG A 79 5.48 30.96 8.55
C ARG A 79 4.68 30.42 7.36
N VAL A 80 4.46 31.23 6.32
CA VAL A 80 3.78 30.81 5.08
C VAL A 80 4.66 29.82 4.33
N TYR A 81 5.96 30.10 4.26
CA TYR A 81 6.93 29.20 3.65
C TYR A 81 7.00 27.85 4.38
N TYR A 82 6.99 27.87 5.71
CA TYR A 82 6.94 26.65 6.52
C TYR A 82 5.70 25.80 6.24
N ILE A 83 4.50 26.40 6.24
CA ILE A 83 3.24 25.68 5.98
C ILE A 83 3.25 25.06 4.58
N LEU A 84 3.68 25.81 3.56
CA LEU A 84 3.75 25.29 2.19
C LEU A 84 4.77 24.15 2.04
N ASN A 85 5.92 24.24 2.71
CA ASN A 85 6.91 23.16 2.73
C ASN A 85 6.37 21.90 3.44
N VAL A 86 5.62 22.07 4.54
CA VAL A 86 4.92 20.96 5.19
C VAL A 86 3.88 20.34 4.26
N LEU A 87 3.10 21.15 3.55
CA LEU A 87 2.09 20.68 2.59
C LEU A 87 2.73 19.96 1.38
N ASP A 88 3.85 20.45 0.85
CA ASP A 88 4.58 19.79 -0.25
C ASP A 88 5.17 18.45 0.18
N LYS A 89 5.68 18.34 1.42
CA LYS A 89 6.14 17.06 1.99
C LYS A 89 4.98 16.11 2.22
N LEU A 90 3.86 16.62 2.73
CA LEU A 90 2.61 15.88 2.88
C LEU A 90 2.07 15.34 1.58
N PHE A 91 2.17 16.13 0.52
CA PHE A 91 1.66 15.76 -0.80
C PHE A 91 2.32 14.49 -1.34
N LYS A 92 3.58 14.23 -0.96
CA LYS A 92 4.29 12.98 -1.28
C LYS A 92 3.79 11.76 -0.50
N ILE A 93 3.06 11.96 0.60
CA ILE A 93 2.63 10.93 1.54
C ILE A 93 1.12 10.68 1.43
N SER A 94 0.31 11.74 1.39
CA SER A 94 -1.14 11.68 1.20
C SER A 94 -1.63 12.91 0.45
N LYS A 95 -2.03 12.71 -0.80
CA LYS A 95 -2.57 13.75 -1.69
C LYS A 95 -3.87 14.36 -1.14
N GLU A 96 -4.71 13.53 -0.50
CA GLU A 96 -5.99 13.93 0.08
C GLU A 96 -5.78 14.89 1.26
N LEU A 97 -4.86 14.56 2.18
CA LEU A 97 -4.52 15.40 3.32
C LEU A 97 -3.84 16.71 2.88
N ALA A 98 -2.96 16.66 1.88
CA ALA A 98 -2.31 17.84 1.33
C ALA A 98 -3.31 18.78 0.63
N SER A 99 -4.24 18.25 -0.17
CA SER A 99 -5.31 19.03 -0.82
C SER A 99 -6.22 19.67 0.22
N TYR A 100 -6.64 18.91 1.24
CA TYR A 100 -7.44 19.42 2.35
C TYR A 100 -6.72 20.52 3.15
N GLY A 101 -5.46 20.28 3.51
CA GLY A 101 -4.62 21.24 4.22
C GLY A 101 -4.42 22.53 3.43
N LEU A 102 -4.20 22.44 2.12
CA LEU A 102 -4.07 23.59 1.24
C LEU A 102 -5.39 24.38 1.11
N LYS A 103 -6.53 23.68 1.00
CA LYS A 103 -7.87 24.30 0.98
C LYS A 103 -8.13 25.10 2.25
N ASN A 104 -7.84 24.52 3.41
CA ASN A 104 -7.98 25.19 4.70
C ASN A 104 -6.99 26.37 4.85
N PHE A 105 -5.75 26.20 4.39
CA PHE A 105 -4.74 27.26 4.41
C PHE A 105 -5.17 28.47 3.57
N ILE A 106 -5.54 28.27 2.30
CA ILE A 106 -6.01 29.34 1.42
C ILE A 106 -7.29 29.97 1.95
N THR A 107 -8.22 29.17 2.49
CA THR A 107 -9.49 29.68 3.05
C THR A 107 -9.23 30.64 4.22
N ARG A 108 -8.36 30.27 5.17
CA ARG A 108 -7.97 31.16 6.28
C ARG A 108 -7.13 32.35 5.83
N PHE A 109 -6.24 32.15 4.85
CA PHE A 109 -5.48 33.24 4.24
C PHE A 109 -6.39 34.26 3.53
N SER A 110 -7.54 33.83 3.01
CA SER A 110 -8.53 34.69 2.35
C SER A 110 -9.37 35.55 3.32
N GLU A 111 -9.23 35.37 4.64
CA GLU A 111 -10.02 36.12 5.62
C GLU A 111 -9.65 37.61 5.75
N PRO A 112 -10.61 38.49 6.12
CA PRO A 112 -10.40 39.95 6.17
C PRO A 112 -9.30 40.40 7.14
N HIS A 113 -9.04 39.62 8.20
CA HIS A 113 -8.09 39.98 9.25
C HIS A 113 -6.63 39.97 8.77
N TRP A 114 -6.32 39.26 7.67
CA TRP A 114 -5.01 39.25 7.02
C TRP A 114 -4.78 40.41 6.04
N GLU A 115 -5.82 41.18 5.65
CA GLU A 115 -5.72 42.25 4.64
C GLU A 115 -4.70 43.35 4.98
N ARG A 116 -4.52 43.68 6.27
CA ARG A 116 -3.54 44.69 6.72
C ARG A 116 -2.09 44.20 6.62
N LYS A 117 -1.83 42.88 6.69
CA LYS A 117 -0.50 42.27 6.71
C LYS A 117 -0.06 41.70 5.36
N LYS A 118 -1.00 41.36 4.47
CA LYS A 118 -0.75 41.02 3.05
C LYS A 118 0.11 42.07 2.32
N LYS A 119 0.01 43.35 2.71
CA LYS A 119 0.82 44.47 2.19
C LYS A 119 2.34 44.31 2.38
N ASN A 120 2.79 43.56 3.40
CA ASN A 120 4.21 43.35 3.67
C ASN A 120 4.72 42.01 3.09
N ILE A 121 3.87 40.97 3.07
CA ILE A 121 4.21 39.62 2.59
C ILE A 121 4.48 39.61 1.07
N LEU A 122 3.79 40.46 0.31
CA LEU A 122 3.76 40.40 -1.15
C LEU A 122 4.74 41.35 -1.87
N GLY A 123 5.58 42.12 -1.16
CA GLY A 123 6.64 42.91 -1.80
C GLY A 123 6.19 43.94 -2.85
N PHE A 124 4.92 44.38 -2.86
CA PHE A 124 4.43 45.33 -3.86
C PHE A 124 4.95 46.75 -3.66
N LYS A 125 5.53 47.32 -4.73
CA LYS A 125 5.89 48.74 -4.79
C LYS A 125 4.67 49.61 -4.47
N ARG A 126 4.87 50.55 -3.53
CA ARG A 126 3.94 51.59 -3.11
C ARG A 126 3.25 52.25 -4.31
N LYS A 127 2.02 51.86 -4.65
CA LYS A 127 1.01 52.73 -5.29
C LYS A 127 -0.40 52.14 -5.15
N SER A 128 -1.18 52.79 -4.29
CA SER A 128 -2.64 52.74 -4.14
C SER A 128 -3.35 51.38 -4.24
N VAL A 129 -3.52 50.70 -3.10
CA VAL A 129 -4.62 49.73 -2.93
C VAL A 129 -5.60 50.32 -1.91
N ARG A 130 -6.70 50.89 -2.42
CA ARG A 130 -7.90 51.23 -1.64
C ARG A 130 -8.60 49.92 -1.23
N LYS A 131 -9.26 49.95 -0.06
CA LYS A 131 -10.08 48.88 0.54
C LYS A 131 -10.93 48.15 -0.51
N LYS A 132 -10.67 46.87 -0.77
CA LYS A 132 -11.61 45.89 -1.38
C LYS A 132 -11.00 44.49 -1.25
N GLY A 133 -11.84 43.52 -0.87
CA GLY A 133 -11.42 42.26 -0.25
C GLY A 133 -10.78 41.23 -1.17
N THR A 134 -10.21 40.19 -0.56
CA THR A 134 -9.56 39.08 -1.27
C THR A 134 -10.54 38.18 -2.00
N TYR A 135 -10.11 37.68 -3.17
CA TYR A 135 -10.93 36.80 -3.99
C TYR A 135 -11.07 35.43 -3.31
N LYS A 136 -12.31 35.02 -3.09
CA LYS A 136 -12.66 33.70 -2.58
C LYS A 136 -12.90 32.79 -3.77
N LEU A 137 -12.06 31.76 -3.94
CA LEU A 137 -12.25 30.71 -4.93
C LEU A 137 -13.64 30.07 -4.74
N SER A 138 -14.34 29.78 -5.84
CA SER A 138 -15.56 28.98 -5.85
C SER A 138 -15.25 27.53 -5.47
N ASP A 139 -16.25 26.78 -5.02
CA ASP A 139 -16.09 25.34 -4.77
C ASP A 139 -15.71 24.59 -6.05
N SER A 140 -16.23 25.00 -7.21
CA SER A 140 -15.85 24.53 -8.55
C SER A 140 -14.38 24.80 -8.90
N SER A 141 -13.87 26.01 -8.66
CA SER A 141 -12.44 26.30 -8.86
C SER A 141 -11.55 25.43 -7.96
N TRP A 142 -12.03 25.09 -6.76
CA TRP A 142 -11.33 24.19 -5.85
C TRP A 142 -11.35 22.74 -6.30
N GLU A 143 -12.44 22.28 -6.90
CA GLU A 143 -12.51 20.95 -7.51
C GLU A 143 -11.46 20.81 -8.62
N PHE A 144 -11.33 21.81 -9.50
CA PHE A 144 -10.27 21.81 -10.52
C PHE A 144 -8.86 21.83 -9.92
N LEU A 145 -8.60 22.69 -8.94
CA LEU A 145 -7.30 22.71 -8.25
C LEU A 145 -7.00 21.39 -7.54
N SER A 146 -8.01 20.76 -6.95
CA SER A 146 -7.86 19.44 -6.34
C SER A 146 -7.56 18.38 -7.39
N ALA A 147 -8.22 18.41 -8.55
CA ALA A 147 -7.93 17.49 -9.66
C ALA A 147 -6.52 17.70 -10.24
N ILE A 148 -6.05 18.95 -10.33
CA ILE A 148 -4.68 19.29 -10.74
C ILE A 148 -3.65 18.76 -9.71
N LEU A 149 -3.95 18.86 -8.41
CA LEU A 149 -3.12 18.27 -7.36
C LEU A 149 -3.12 16.74 -7.43
N PHE A 150 -4.28 16.10 -7.60
CA PHE A 150 -4.35 14.63 -7.67
C PHE A 150 -3.64 14.04 -8.89
N SER A 151 -3.66 14.76 -10.01
CA SER A 151 -2.93 14.42 -11.24
C SER A 151 -1.44 14.72 -11.20
N GLU A 152 -0.91 15.22 -10.07
CA GLU A 152 0.50 15.59 -9.87
C GLU A 152 1.03 16.66 -10.84
N LEU A 153 0.14 17.37 -11.53
CA LEU A 153 0.53 18.44 -12.43
C LEU A 153 1.21 19.57 -11.64
N TRP A 154 0.57 20.03 -10.56
CA TRP A 154 1.06 21.12 -9.72
C TRP A 154 1.16 20.68 -8.26
N GLY A 155 2.25 21.04 -7.57
CA GLY A 155 2.38 20.87 -6.12
C GLY A 155 1.63 21.94 -5.30
N PRO A 156 1.45 21.74 -3.97
CA PRO A 156 0.83 22.73 -3.09
C PRO A 156 1.45 24.14 -3.15
N THR A 157 2.78 24.26 -3.17
CA THR A 157 3.47 25.57 -3.32
C THR A 157 3.14 26.24 -4.65
N GLN A 158 3.15 25.47 -5.74
CA GLN A 158 2.86 25.96 -7.08
C GLN A 158 1.40 26.40 -7.22
N THR A 159 0.47 25.60 -6.70
CA THR A 159 -0.96 25.92 -6.62
C THR A 159 -1.22 27.18 -5.81
N PHE A 160 -0.52 27.36 -4.67
CA PHE A 160 -0.63 28.58 -3.89
C PHE A 160 -0.07 29.80 -4.63
N ARG A 161 1.02 29.64 -5.38
CA ARG A 161 1.59 30.72 -6.22
C ARG A 161 0.61 31.16 -7.30
N PHE A 162 -0.08 30.22 -7.95
CA PHE A 162 -1.16 30.54 -8.90
C PHE A 162 -2.29 31.32 -8.20
N TYR A 163 -2.74 30.89 -7.01
CA TYR A 163 -3.76 31.61 -6.23
C TYR A 163 -3.36 33.06 -5.86
N LEU A 164 -2.08 33.30 -5.55
CA LEU A 164 -1.59 34.66 -5.31
C LEU A 164 -1.69 35.53 -6.57
N GLN A 165 -1.30 34.99 -7.72
CA GLN A 165 -1.37 35.71 -8.99
C GLN A 165 -2.82 36.06 -9.37
N VAL A 166 -3.77 35.15 -9.13
CA VAL A 166 -5.20 35.37 -9.33
C VAL A 166 -5.69 36.58 -8.53
N ASN A 167 -5.28 36.70 -7.26
CA ASN A 167 -5.64 37.83 -6.39
C ASN A 167 -5.04 39.17 -6.84
N GLU A 168 -3.91 39.15 -7.55
CA GLU A 168 -3.22 40.37 -7.96
C GLU A 168 -3.75 40.97 -9.25
N THR A 169 -4.10 40.10 -10.20
CA THR A 169 -4.48 40.41 -11.58
C THR A 169 -5.97 40.75 -11.69
N MET A 170 -6.84 40.01 -11.00
CA MET A 170 -8.29 40.10 -11.15
C MET A 170 -8.95 41.13 -10.21
N LYS A 171 -8.40 42.36 -10.17
CA LYS A 171 -8.90 43.47 -9.32
C LYS A 171 -10.18 44.16 -9.83
N ASN A 172 -10.70 43.83 -11.02
CA ASN A 172 -11.74 44.64 -11.69
C ASN A 172 -12.68 43.93 -12.71
N ARG A 173 -12.76 42.59 -12.78
CA ARG A 173 -13.71 41.89 -13.69
C ARG A 173 -14.43 40.74 -13.00
N ASP A 174 -15.64 40.45 -13.46
CA ASP A 174 -16.36 39.20 -13.19
C ASP A 174 -15.52 38.03 -13.74
N ALA A 175 -14.63 37.50 -12.90
CA ALA A 175 -13.50 36.65 -13.30
C ALA A 175 -13.65 35.18 -12.87
N ARG A 176 -14.82 34.76 -12.37
CA ARG A 176 -15.09 33.36 -12.01
C ARG A 176 -14.94 32.44 -13.21
N ASP A 177 -15.67 32.75 -14.28
CA ASP A 177 -15.71 31.91 -15.48
C ASP A 177 -14.33 31.82 -16.15
N SER A 178 -13.55 32.90 -16.15
CA SER A 178 -12.21 32.89 -16.74
C SER A 178 -11.21 32.03 -15.94
N ILE A 179 -11.27 32.02 -14.61
CA ILE A 179 -10.38 31.19 -13.78
C ILE A 179 -10.72 29.72 -13.93
N GLU A 180 -12.02 29.39 -13.91
CA GLU A 180 -12.48 28.01 -14.08
C GLU A 180 -12.10 27.46 -15.46
N LYS A 181 -12.24 28.28 -16.52
CA LYS A 181 -11.77 27.93 -17.86
C LYS A 181 -10.26 27.73 -17.96
N ILE A 182 -9.46 28.57 -17.31
CA ILE A 182 -8.00 28.42 -17.28
C ILE A 182 -7.61 27.12 -16.56
N LEU A 183 -8.19 26.87 -15.38
CA LEU A 183 -7.91 25.65 -14.61
C LEU A 183 -8.35 24.39 -15.37
N HIS A 184 -9.44 24.49 -16.13
CA HIS A 184 -9.88 23.42 -17.02
C HIS A 184 -8.90 23.17 -18.17
N LEU A 185 -8.40 24.22 -18.83
CA LEU A 185 -7.34 24.08 -19.87
C LEU A 185 -6.06 23.50 -19.28
N VAL A 186 -5.66 23.94 -18.09
CA VAL A 186 -4.51 23.38 -17.37
C VAL A 186 -4.66 21.89 -17.12
N LEU A 187 -5.84 21.45 -16.69
CA LEU A 187 -6.11 20.05 -16.38
C LEU A 187 -6.17 19.18 -17.66
N ASN A 188 -6.81 19.69 -18.72
CA ASN A 188 -6.93 18.97 -19.98
C ASN A 188 -5.60 18.86 -20.73
N ASP A 189 -4.88 19.97 -20.85
CA ASP A 189 -3.67 20.06 -21.67
C ASP A 189 -2.38 19.97 -20.84
N LYS A 190 -2.48 19.60 -19.55
CA LYS A 190 -1.36 19.38 -18.62
C LYS A 190 -0.37 20.55 -18.55
N ILE A 191 -0.89 21.77 -18.49
CA ILE A 191 -0.09 23.00 -18.63
C ILE A 191 0.69 23.30 -17.34
N GLU A 192 1.96 23.68 -17.48
CA GLU A 192 2.80 24.11 -16.36
C GLU A 192 2.30 25.41 -15.69
N VAL A 193 2.55 25.52 -14.38
CA VAL A 193 2.10 26.63 -13.52
C VAL A 193 2.55 27.99 -14.04
N GLU A 194 3.80 28.11 -14.50
CA GLU A 194 4.37 29.39 -14.95
C GLU A 194 3.68 29.91 -16.21
N ARG A 195 3.24 29.00 -17.10
CA ARG A 195 2.46 29.37 -18.29
C ARG A 195 1.04 29.77 -17.91
N ALA A 196 0.41 29.07 -16.98
CA ALA A 196 -0.90 29.46 -16.44
C ALA A 196 -0.84 30.83 -15.73
N ILE A 197 0.24 31.11 -14.99
CA ILE A 197 0.50 32.43 -14.37
C ILE A 197 0.71 33.51 -15.43
N SER A 198 1.44 33.21 -16.50
CA SER A 198 1.68 34.14 -17.61
C SER A 198 0.39 34.49 -18.36
N ALA A 199 -0.49 33.51 -18.53
CA ALA A 199 -1.81 33.69 -19.12
C ALA A 199 -2.69 34.67 -18.32
N LEU A 200 -2.65 34.60 -16.98
CA LEU A 200 -3.38 35.53 -16.09
C LEU A 200 -2.93 36.99 -16.23
N GLN A 201 -1.74 37.25 -16.80
CA GLN A 201 -1.23 38.60 -17.04
C GLN A 201 -1.63 39.16 -18.41
N SER A 202 -2.17 38.32 -19.29
CA SER A 202 -2.61 38.72 -20.62
C SER A 202 -4.03 39.32 -20.61
N PRO A 203 -4.37 40.19 -21.58
CA PRO A 203 -5.71 40.80 -21.67
C PRO A 203 -6.83 39.79 -22.00
N ASP A 204 -6.49 38.65 -22.60
CA ASP A 204 -7.36 37.48 -22.82
C ASP A 204 -6.61 36.18 -22.49
N PRO A 205 -6.73 35.70 -21.24
CA PRO A 205 -6.02 34.50 -20.77
C PRO A 205 -6.37 33.22 -21.55
N GLU A 206 -7.61 33.15 -22.07
CA GLU A 206 -8.10 31.98 -22.82
C GLU A 206 -7.44 31.94 -24.20
N ALA A 207 -7.46 33.06 -24.93
CA ALA A 207 -6.77 33.17 -26.21
C ALA A 207 -5.26 32.98 -26.09
N TYR A 208 -4.64 33.49 -25.01
CA TYR A 208 -3.20 33.32 -24.78
C TYR A 208 -2.81 31.86 -24.54
N LEU A 209 -3.57 31.12 -23.70
CA LEU A 209 -3.30 29.71 -23.48
C LEU A 209 -3.55 28.90 -24.74
N ASN A 210 -4.69 29.10 -25.41
CA ASN A 210 -4.98 28.40 -26.66
C ASN A 210 -3.95 28.70 -27.75
N GLN A 211 -3.45 29.94 -27.84
CA GLN A 211 -2.37 30.30 -28.74
C GLN A 211 -1.06 29.61 -28.33
N SER A 212 -0.72 29.59 -27.04
CA SER A 212 0.49 28.92 -26.54
C SER A 212 0.47 27.40 -26.74
N ILE A 213 -0.68 26.76 -26.56
CA ILE A 213 -0.92 25.33 -26.80
C ILE A 213 -0.83 25.05 -28.30
N SER A 214 -1.42 25.90 -29.14
CA SER A 214 -1.31 25.78 -30.60
C SER A 214 0.12 26.02 -31.13
N THR A 215 1.00 26.61 -30.32
CA THR A 215 2.42 26.84 -30.64
C THR A 215 3.37 25.83 -30.01
N GLU A 216 2.89 24.93 -29.13
CA GLU A 216 3.64 23.71 -28.82
C GLU A 216 3.62 22.84 -30.08
N THR A 217 4.71 22.91 -30.82
CA THR A 217 4.87 22.11 -32.02
C THR A 217 5.06 20.66 -31.60
N ASP A 218 4.02 19.84 -31.78
CA ASP A 218 4.19 18.40 -31.87
C ASP A 218 5.33 18.10 -32.86
N LYS A 219 6.11 17.05 -32.60
CA LYS A 219 7.20 16.65 -33.50
C LYS A 219 6.63 16.48 -34.91
N ASP A 220 7.26 17.12 -35.88
CA ASP A 220 6.88 16.93 -37.28
C ASP A 220 7.28 15.53 -37.76
N LEU A 221 6.67 15.10 -38.87
CA LEU A 221 6.88 13.76 -39.43
C LEU A 221 8.36 13.48 -39.72
N GLU A 222 9.09 14.46 -40.26
CA GLU A 222 10.50 14.28 -40.60
C GLU A 222 11.39 14.16 -39.34
N THR A 223 11.09 14.88 -38.26
CA THR A 223 11.78 14.70 -36.97
C THR A 223 11.53 13.30 -36.42
N ILE A 224 10.28 12.82 -36.44
CA ILE A 224 9.94 11.46 -35.98
C ILE A 224 10.68 10.41 -36.81
N LEU A 225 10.65 10.51 -38.13
CA LEU A 225 11.34 9.58 -39.03
C LEU A 225 12.85 9.60 -38.81
N HIS A 226 13.45 10.77 -38.59
CA HIS A 226 14.87 10.89 -38.30
C HIS A 226 15.24 10.21 -36.97
N GLU A 227 14.45 10.43 -35.91
CA GLU A 227 14.65 9.77 -34.61
C GLU A 227 14.51 8.25 -34.72
N MET A 228 13.46 7.75 -35.39
CA MET A 228 13.24 6.32 -35.59
C MET A 228 14.36 5.68 -36.43
N ARG A 229 14.87 6.37 -37.46
CA ARG A 229 16.03 5.93 -38.22
C ARG A 229 17.28 5.86 -37.34
N SER A 230 17.51 6.86 -36.48
CA SER A 230 18.66 6.90 -35.58
C SER A 230 18.66 5.81 -34.50
N THR A 231 17.48 5.30 -34.14
CA THR A 231 17.29 4.21 -33.18
C THR A 231 17.32 2.82 -33.82
N GLY A 232 17.54 2.74 -35.14
CA GLY A 232 17.74 1.49 -35.86
C GLY A 232 16.47 0.79 -36.35
N HIS A 233 15.36 1.50 -36.52
CA HIS A 233 14.14 0.93 -37.11
C HIS A 233 14.37 0.51 -38.57
N PRO A 234 13.76 -0.60 -39.06
CA PRO A 234 13.91 -1.05 -40.43
C PRO A 234 13.42 -0.02 -41.46
N GLU A 235 14.21 0.28 -42.50
CA GLU A 235 13.86 1.29 -43.51
C GLU A 235 12.52 1.01 -44.22
N HIS A 236 12.18 -0.27 -44.48
CA HIS A 236 10.90 -0.60 -45.11
C HIS A 236 9.68 -0.19 -44.25
N ILE A 237 9.80 -0.24 -42.91
CA ILE A 237 8.75 0.24 -41.99
C ILE A 237 8.68 1.76 -42.03
N LEU A 238 9.84 2.44 -42.09
CA LEU A 238 9.92 3.90 -42.16
C LEU A 238 9.31 4.44 -43.47
N ASP A 239 9.52 3.75 -44.59
CA ASP A 239 8.94 4.11 -45.88
C ASP A 239 7.41 4.01 -45.87
N ILE A 240 6.86 2.89 -45.37
CA ILE A 240 5.41 2.70 -45.19
C ILE A 240 4.86 3.76 -44.23
N LEU A 241 5.53 4.01 -43.11
CA LEU A 241 5.12 5.00 -42.12
C LEU A 241 5.08 6.40 -42.74
N ARG A 242 6.09 6.78 -43.53
CA ARG A 242 6.11 8.07 -44.23
C ARG A 242 4.91 8.20 -45.17
N GLU A 243 4.68 7.20 -46.03
CA GLU A 243 3.57 7.24 -47.00
C GLU A 243 2.21 7.38 -46.31
N VAL A 244 1.94 6.50 -45.33
CA VAL A 244 0.68 6.48 -44.59
C VAL A 244 0.48 7.79 -43.83
N MET A 245 1.50 8.28 -43.12
CA MET A 245 1.37 9.51 -42.34
C MET A 245 1.19 10.75 -43.22
N CYS A 246 1.80 10.80 -44.41
CA CYS A 246 1.53 11.86 -45.38
C CYS A 246 0.05 11.88 -45.82
N ILE A 247 -0.55 10.70 -46.05
CA ILE A 247 -1.98 10.57 -46.39
C ILE A 247 -2.85 11.03 -45.21
N VAL A 248 -2.57 10.52 -44.00
CA VAL A 248 -3.33 10.87 -42.79
C VAL A 248 -3.26 12.38 -42.52
N VAL A 249 -2.07 12.99 -42.50
CA VAL A 249 -1.90 14.42 -42.21
C VAL A 249 -2.63 15.30 -43.23
N SER A 250 -2.63 14.90 -44.51
CA SER A 250 -3.28 15.68 -45.56
C SER A 250 -4.80 15.56 -45.56
N ARG A 251 -5.36 14.40 -45.16
CA ARG A 251 -6.80 14.11 -45.31
C ARG A 251 -7.60 14.13 -44.01
N LEU A 252 -6.98 13.83 -42.87
CA LEU A 252 -7.63 13.76 -41.56
C LEU A 252 -8.43 15.03 -41.18
N PRO A 253 -7.95 16.27 -41.45
CA PRO A 253 -8.71 17.48 -41.11
C PRO A 253 -10.08 17.58 -41.79
N SER A 254 -10.23 16.94 -42.95
CA SER A 254 -11.44 16.91 -43.77
C SER A 254 -12.17 15.56 -43.74
N TYR A 255 -11.70 14.61 -42.93
CA TYR A 255 -12.25 13.26 -42.90
C TYR A 255 -13.54 13.21 -42.06
N GLU A 256 -14.65 12.84 -42.69
CA GLU A 256 -15.91 12.55 -42.01
C GLU A 256 -16.07 11.03 -41.84
N ARG A 257 -16.63 10.60 -40.70
CA ARG A 257 -16.89 9.18 -40.43
C ARG A 257 -17.79 8.59 -41.53
N LYS A 258 -17.40 7.42 -42.02
CA LYS A 258 -18.19 6.65 -42.99
C LYS A 258 -19.24 5.82 -42.26
N ASP A 259 -20.06 5.08 -43.01
CA ASP A 259 -20.93 4.09 -42.39
C ASP A 259 -20.08 3.08 -41.60
N LEU A 260 -20.57 2.66 -40.43
CA LEU A 260 -19.83 1.79 -39.53
C LEU A 260 -19.43 0.48 -40.22
N ASN A 261 -20.31 -0.07 -41.07
CA ASN A 261 -20.02 -1.29 -41.81
C ASN A 261 -18.83 -1.13 -42.78
N ASP A 262 -18.69 0.04 -43.41
CA ASP A 262 -17.58 0.31 -44.33
C ASP A 262 -16.26 0.40 -43.55
N GLU A 263 -16.24 1.14 -42.44
CA GLU A 263 -15.07 1.26 -41.56
C GLU A 263 -14.64 -0.11 -41.01
N LEU A 264 -15.60 -0.94 -40.58
CA LEU A 264 -15.33 -2.30 -40.10
C LEU A 264 -14.79 -3.21 -41.21
N ASN A 265 -15.31 -3.10 -42.43
CA ASN A 265 -14.86 -3.91 -43.56
C ASN A 265 -13.42 -3.57 -43.94
N ILE A 266 -13.07 -2.28 -43.94
CA ILE A 266 -11.69 -1.82 -44.20
C ILE A 266 -10.75 -2.38 -43.14
N ILE A 267 -11.06 -2.20 -41.86
CA ILE A 267 -10.21 -2.68 -40.76
C ILE A 267 -10.06 -4.21 -40.79
N LYS A 268 -11.13 -4.95 -41.10
CA LYS A 268 -11.11 -6.42 -41.24
C LYS A 268 -10.25 -6.91 -42.40
N ALA A 269 -10.23 -6.17 -43.50
CA ALA A 269 -9.50 -6.53 -44.71
C ALA A 269 -8.00 -6.25 -44.63
N LEU A 270 -7.54 -5.47 -43.63
CA LEU A 270 -6.13 -5.10 -43.49
C LEU A 270 -5.19 -6.32 -43.47
N ASP A 271 -4.33 -6.39 -44.49
CA ASP A 271 -3.17 -7.26 -44.53
C ASP A 271 -1.97 -6.55 -43.88
N LEU A 272 -1.63 -6.90 -42.64
CA LEU A 272 -0.49 -6.29 -41.95
C LEU A 272 0.87 -6.85 -42.39
N ALA A 273 0.90 -7.96 -43.14
CA ALA A 273 2.14 -8.52 -43.67
C ALA A 273 2.56 -7.84 -44.98
N ASN A 274 1.58 -7.40 -45.79
CA ASN A 274 1.80 -6.59 -46.98
C ASN A 274 0.74 -5.48 -47.09
N PRO A 275 0.88 -4.41 -46.29
CA PRO A 275 -0.16 -3.40 -46.15
C PRO A 275 -0.30 -2.52 -47.39
N ASP A 276 -1.54 -2.35 -47.84
CA ASP A 276 -1.91 -1.23 -48.70
C ASP A 276 -1.89 0.06 -47.87
N THR A 277 -1.07 1.03 -48.30
CA THR A 277 -0.87 2.28 -47.55
C THR A 277 -2.12 3.17 -47.52
N GLU A 278 -3.00 3.05 -48.52
CA GLU A 278 -4.25 3.80 -48.58
C GLU A 278 -5.29 3.20 -47.62
N GLU A 279 -5.47 1.88 -47.62
CA GLU A 279 -6.39 1.19 -46.70
C GLU A 279 -5.94 1.36 -45.23
N LEU A 280 -4.62 1.28 -44.98
CA LEU A 280 -4.06 1.49 -43.65
C LEU A 280 -4.24 2.93 -43.18
N ALA A 281 -4.01 3.92 -44.06
CA ALA A 281 -4.29 5.32 -43.75
C ALA A 281 -5.79 5.54 -43.46
N GLU A 282 -6.68 4.89 -44.23
CA GLU A 282 -8.12 5.00 -44.04
C GLU A 282 -8.58 4.42 -42.70
N ALA A 283 -8.07 3.26 -42.32
CA ALA A 283 -8.32 2.66 -41.01
C ALA A 283 -7.84 3.59 -39.87
N LEU A 284 -6.64 4.15 -39.98
CA LEU A 284 -6.10 5.09 -38.99
C LEU A 284 -6.92 6.38 -38.88
N MET A 285 -7.42 6.90 -40.00
CA MET A 285 -8.29 8.08 -40.00
C MET A 285 -9.63 7.78 -39.32
N ALA A 286 -10.26 6.65 -39.63
CA ALA A 286 -11.52 6.24 -39.00
C ALA A 286 -11.37 6.11 -37.47
N VAL A 287 -10.30 5.43 -37.02
CA VAL A 287 -9.98 5.28 -35.59
C VAL A 287 -9.66 6.63 -34.94
N SER A 288 -8.88 7.49 -35.60
CA SER A 288 -8.51 8.82 -35.09
C SER A 288 -9.72 9.74 -34.90
N VAL A 289 -10.67 9.74 -35.84
CA VAL A 289 -11.91 10.50 -35.72
C VAL A 289 -12.80 9.91 -34.62
N ALA A 290 -12.79 8.59 -34.43
CA ALA A 290 -13.52 7.98 -33.33
C ALA A 290 -12.96 8.42 -31.95
N VAL A 291 -11.64 8.41 -31.78
CA VAL A 291 -10.96 8.94 -30.57
C VAL A 291 -11.35 10.40 -30.31
N ARG A 292 -11.42 11.23 -31.36
CA ARG A 292 -11.88 12.62 -31.24
C ARG A 292 -13.31 12.70 -30.70
N SER A 293 -14.23 11.90 -31.24
CA SER A 293 -15.65 11.94 -30.87
C SER A 293 -15.95 11.39 -29.47
N MET A 294 -15.10 10.52 -28.93
CA MET A 294 -15.18 10.04 -27.56
C MET A 294 -15.08 11.19 -26.54
N ASN A 295 -14.27 12.21 -26.84
CA ASN A 295 -14.10 13.41 -26.01
C ASN A 295 -15.29 14.39 -26.10
N ASP A 296 -16.14 14.25 -27.11
CA ASP A 296 -17.42 14.97 -27.20
C ASP A 296 -18.54 14.22 -26.42
N HIS A 297 -18.41 12.91 -26.24
CA HIS A 297 -19.42 12.04 -25.61
C HIS A 297 -19.13 11.61 -24.17
N ASN A 298 -17.94 11.87 -23.63
CA ASN A 298 -17.62 11.64 -22.22
C ASN A 298 -18.44 12.56 -21.29
N LYS A 299 -19.66 12.11 -21.00
CA LYS A 299 -20.66 12.67 -20.08
C LYS A 299 -20.24 12.67 -18.60
N VAL A 300 -18.97 12.41 -18.29
CA VAL A 300 -18.51 12.24 -16.89
C VAL A 300 -18.17 13.58 -16.20
N HIS A 301 -18.17 14.70 -16.92
CA HIS A 301 -18.29 16.01 -16.27
C HIS A 301 -19.71 16.57 -16.46
N LEU A 302 -20.64 16.12 -15.62
CA LEU A 302 -21.89 16.84 -15.36
C LEU A 302 -21.53 18.26 -14.88
N PHE A 303 -21.61 19.27 -15.74
CA PHE A 303 -22.47 20.43 -15.47
C PHE A 303 -22.58 21.48 -16.60
N TRP A 304 -21.66 21.57 -17.57
CA TRP A 304 -21.76 22.65 -18.58
C TRP A 304 -21.19 22.29 -19.95
N ARG A 305 -22.06 22.11 -20.95
CA ARG A 305 -21.69 22.29 -22.37
C ARG A 305 -22.90 22.70 -23.22
N LYS A 306 -23.34 23.94 -23.04
CA LYS A 306 -24.04 24.73 -24.07
C LYS A 306 -23.09 25.85 -24.49
N GLN A 307 -22.05 25.52 -25.28
CA GLN A 307 -21.29 26.39 -26.21
C GLN A 307 -19.86 25.87 -26.41
N SER A 308 -19.68 25.00 -27.40
CA SER A 308 -18.57 24.99 -28.38
C SER A 308 -18.61 23.64 -29.10
N ARG A 309 -18.66 23.67 -30.43
CA ARG A 309 -18.97 22.50 -31.27
C ARG A 309 -17.71 21.80 -31.84
N ASN A 310 -16.50 22.15 -31.37
CA ASN A 310 -15.25 21.84 -32.09
C ASN A 310 -14.04 21.38 -31.21
N SER A 311 -14.22 20.97 -29.96
CA SER A 311 -13.08 20.70 -29.05
C SER A 311 -12.90 19.21 -28.72
N GLY A 312 -12.40 18.42 -29.68
CA GLY A 312 -11.96 17.03 -29.47
C GLY A 312 -10.48 16.85 -29.79
N PHE A 313 -9.78 16.04 -29.01
CA PHE A 313 -8.36 15.70 -29.17
C PHE A 313 -8.15 14.74 -30.36
N HIS A 314 -7.21 15.05 -31.27
CA HIS A 314 -6.74 14.09 -32.28
C HIS A 314 -5.49 13.37 -31.75
N PRO A 315 -5.30 12.07 -32.04
CA PRO A 315 -4.04 11.40 -31.74
C PRO A 315 -2.86 12.15 -32.34
N ARG A 316 -1.79 12.33 -31.56
CA ARG A 316 -0.56 12.99 -32.00
C ARG A 316 0.14 12.17 -33.08
N LEU A 317 0.97 12.81 -33.90
CA LEU A 317 1.78 12.11 -34.90
C LEU A 317 2.68 11.03 -34.27
N THR A 318 3.26 11.29 -33.09
CA THR A 318 4.05 10.31 -32.34
C THR A 318 3.23 9.09 -31.92
N GLN A 319 1.96 9.28 -31.53
CA GLN A 319 1.05 8.20 -31.16
C GLN A 319 0.66 7.35 -32.37
N LEU A 320 0.36 8.00 -33.50
CA LEU A 320 0.03 7.31 -34.75
C LEU A 320 1.24 6.54 -35.32
N ALA A 321 2.44 7.12 -35.26
CA ALA A 321 3.69 6.45 -35.63
C ALA A 321 3.94 5.21 -34.76
N SER A 322 3.71 5.33 -33.44
CA SER A 322 3.86 4.20 -32.50
C SER A 322 2.83 3.10 -32.78
N LEU A 323 1.57 3.47 -33.03
CA LEU A 323 0.50 2.55 -33.41
C LEU A 323 0.83 1.81 -34.71
N LEU A 324 1.26 2.53 -35.74
CA LEU A 324 1.71 1.95 -37.01
C LEU A 324 2.84 0.95 -36.80
N THR A 325 3.83 1.33 -35.98
CA THR A 325 4.96 0.45 -35.68
C THR A 325 4.48 -0.85 -35.01
N LEU A 326 3.55 -0.79 -34.06
CA LEU A 326 2.95 -1.99 -33.45
C LEU A 326 2.21 -2.86 -34.48
N LEU A 327 1.39 -2.25 -35.33
CA LEU A 327 0.61 -2.97 -36.35
C LEU A 327 1.52 -3.70 -37.34
N LEU A 328 2.54 -3.00 -37.86
CA LEU A 328 3.47 -3.53 -38.86
C LEU A 328 4.46 -4.55 -38.26
N SER A 329 4.73 -4.48 -36.96
CA SER A 329 5.58 -5.46 -36.27
C SER A 329 4.88 -6.80 -36.05
N ASN A 330 3.56 -6.87 -36.22
CA ASN A 330 2.77 -8.06 -35.94
C ASN A 330 2.64 -8.98 -37.16
N THR A 331 3.78 -9.47 -37.66
CA THR A 331 3.83 -10.48 -38.73
C THR A 331 3.90 -11.90 -38.13
N PRO A 332 3.43 -12.95 -38.84
CA PRO A 332 3.39 -14.32 -38.33
C PRO A 332 4.75 -14.87 -37.85
N ASP A 333 5.85 -14.33 -38.37
CA ASP A 333 7.23 -14.76 -38.06
C ASP A 333 7.93 -13.84 -37.02
N ALA A 334 7.26 -12.79 -36.53
CA ALA A 334 7.84 -11.83 -35.59
C ALA A 334 7.81 -12.33 -34.15
N LYS A 335 8.88 -12.09 -33.39
CA LYS A 335 9.02 -12.45 -31.96
C LYS A 335 8.33 -11.46 -31.00
N GLY A 336 7.36 -10.68 -31.48
CA GLY A 336 6.75 -9.56 -30.75
C GLY A 336 7.50 -8.24 -30.92
N CYS A 337 6.94 -7.16 -30.36
CA CYS A 337 7.45 -5.80 -30.46
C CYS A 337 7.51 -5.14 -29.06
N LEU A 338 8.61 -4.48 -28.75
CA LEU A 338 8.80 -3.68 -27.55
C LEU A 338 8.93 -2.21 -27.95
N LEU A 339 8.00 -1.37 -27.49
CA LEU A 339 8.05 0.08 -27.70
C LEU A 339 8.22 0.83 -26.39
N GLU A 340 9.26 1.66 -26.34
CA GLU A 340 9.49 2.61 -25.25
C GLU A 340 8.68 3.89 -25.53
N ILE A 341 7.67 4.15 -24.69
CA ILE A 341 6.81 5.31 -24.78
C ILE A 341 6.91 6.06 -23.46
N ALA A 342 7.43 7.29 -23.50
CA ALA A 342 7.63 8.10 -22.31
C ALA A 342 6.30 8.40 -21.59
N THR A 343 6.35 8.49 -20.26
CA THR A 343 5.19 8.82 -19.43
C THR A 343 4.59 10.16 -19.85
N GLY A 344 3.28 10.17 -20.10
CA GLY A 344 2.56 11.36 -20.56
C GLY A 344 2.35 11.47 -22.07
N GLU A 345 3.03 10.65 -22.88
CA GLU A 345 2.84 10.60 -24.35
C GLU A 345 1.52 9.95 -24.78
N GLY A 346 0.74 9.42 -23.83
CA GLY A 346 -0.58 8.84 -24.10
C GLY A 346 -0.55 7.36 -24.51
N LYS A 347 0.29 6.55 -23.85
CA LYS A 347 0.37 5.10 -24.04
C LYS A 347 -0.99 4.40 -24.02
N SER A 348 -1.88 4.76 -23.09
CA SER A 348 -3.24 4.19 -23.02
C SER A 348 -4.06 4.41 -24.31
N CYS A 349 -3.87 5.53 -25.01
CA CYS A 349 -4.52 5.79 -26.31
C CYS A 349 -3.99 4.86 -27.40
N ILE A 350 -2.67 4.69 -27.47
CA ILE A 350 -2.01 3.80 -28.43
C ILE A 350 -2.49 2.35 -28.22
N VAL A 351 -2.50 1.88 -26.96
CA VAL A 351 -2.99 0.55 -26.58
C VAL A 351 -4.45 0.37 -26.99
N ALA A 352 -5.31 1.36 -26.72
CA ALA A 352 -6.73 1.26 -27.05
C ALA A 352 -6.99 1.20 -28.56
N MET A 353 -6.33 2.06 -29.35
CA MET A 353 -6.46 2.03 -30.81
C MET A 353 -5.96 0.70 -31.39
N PHE A 354 -4.83 0.18 -30.91
CA PHE A 354 -4.32 -1.11 -31.35
C PHE A 354 -5.26 -2.27 -30.97
N ALA A 355 -5.74 -2.30 -29.72
CA ALA A 355 -6.66 -3.32 -29.23
C ALA A 355 -7.96 -3.34 -30.06
N LEU A 356 -8.50 -2.17 -30.40
CA LEU A 356 -9.67 -2.05 -31.26
C LEU A 356 -9.43 -2.65 -32.65
N ILE A 357 -8.35 -2.24 -33.33
CA ILE A 357 -8.05 -2.70 -34.70
C ILE A 357 -7.94 -4.23 -34.73
N GLN A 358 -7.28 -4.82 -33.73
CA GLN A 358 -7.13 -6.26 -33.63
C GLN A 358 -8.45 -6.97 -33.28
N ALA A 359 -9.25 -6.41 -32.39
CA ALA A 359 -10.58 -6.92 -32.04
C ALA A 359 -11.51 -6.97 -33.26
N VAL A 360 -11.58 -5.87 -34.03
CA VAL A 360 -12.38 -5.78 -35.26
C VAL A 360 -11.93 -6.82 -36.31
N ARG A 361 -10.64 -7.14 -36.36
CA ARG A 361 -10.06 -8.22 -37.20
C ARG A 361 -10.35 -9.63 -36.66
N GLY A 362 -11.14 -9.76 -35.59
CA GLY A 362 -11.58 -11.03 -35.02
C GLY A 362 -10.57 -11.66 -34.04
N LYS A 363 -9.55 -10.93 -33.61
CA LYS A 363 -8.57 -11.39 -32.62
C LYS A 363 -9.03 -11.06 -31.21
N LYS A 364 -8.78 -11.96 -30.25
CA LYS A 364 -8.98 -11.68 -28.83
C LYS A 364 -7.77 -10.96 -28.24
N VAL A 365 -7.99 -9.83 -27.56
CA VAL A 365 -6.90 -8.98 -27.02
C VAL A 365 -6.90 -9.01 -25.50
N ASP A 366 -5.81 -9.48 -24.91
CA ASP A 366 -5.55 -9.44 -23.46
C ASP A 366 -4.61 -8.26 -23.16
N VAL A 367 -5.08 -7.27 -22.40
CA VAL A 367 -4.31 -6.09 -21.98
C VAL A 367 -3.92 -6.24 -20.52
N ILE A 368 -2.62 -6.37 -20.28
CA ILE A 368 -2.02 -6.62 -18.98
C ILE A 368 -1.38 -5.35 -18.46
N THR A 369 -1.72 -4.96 -17.25
CA THR A 369 -1.18 -3.77 -16.57
C THR A 369 -0.77 -4.11 -15.14
N SER A 370 0.01 -3.23 -14.50
CA SER A 370 0.63 -3.48 -13.20
C SER A 370 -0.35 -3.45 -12.03
N SER A 371 -1.55 -2.89 -12.21
CA SER A 371 -2.56 -2.87 -11.15
C SER A 371 -3.99 -2.95 -11.66
N SER A 372 -4.87 -3.56 -10.85
CA SER A 372 -6.29 -3.69 -11.15
C SER A 372 -7.01 -2.33 -11.22
N VAL A 373 -6.49 -1.31 -10.53
CA VAL A 373 -7.01 0.06 -10.61
C VAL A 373 -6.76 0.67 -11.99
N LEU A 374 -5.56 0.47 -12.54
CA LEU A 374 -5.23 0.92 -13.90
C LEU A 374 -6.02 0.15 -14.96
N ALA A 375 -6.17 -1.17 -14.78
CA ALA A 375 -6.94 -2.03 -15.68
C ALA A 375 -8.39 -1.54 -15.78
N ARG A 376 -9.02 -1.29 -14.63
CA ARG A 376 -10.39 -0.79 -14.56
C ARG A 376 -10.51 0.63 -15.10
N ARG A 377 -9.58 1.53 -14.75
CA ARG A 377 -9.57 2.90 -15.27
C ARG A 377 -9.54 2.92 -16.80
N ASP A 378 -8.66 2.12 -17.40
CA ASP A 378 -8.48 2.11 -18.85
C ASP A 378 -9.64 1.40 -19.56
N GLN A 379 -10.16 0.31 -18.98
CA GLN A 379 -11.38 -0.34 -19.48
C GLN A 379 -12.59 0.60 -19.44
N ASP A 380 -12.88 1.24 -18.29
CA ASP A 380 -13.99 2.18 -18.14
C ASP A 380 -13.79 3.42 -19.02
N GLY A 381 -12.54 3.88 -19.12
CA GLY A 381 -12.11 4.97 -19.99
C GLY A 381 -12.48 4.68 -21.44
N TRP A 382 -11.96 3.60 -22.02
CA TRP A 382 -12.06 3.32 -23.45
C TRP A 382 -13.30 2.50 -23.87
N LYS A 383 -14.18 2.15 -22.93
CA LYS A 383 -15.39 1.36 -23.22
C LYS A 383 -16.25 1.94 -24.34
N SER A 384 -16.56 3.24 -24.25
CA SER A 384 -17.40 3.92 -25.24
C SER A 384 -16.77 3.92 -26.63
N PHE A 385 -15.44 4.00 -26.70
CA PHE A 385 -14.68 3.94 -27.94
C PHE A 385 -14.78 2.55 -28.60
N TYR A 386 -14.70 1.46 -27.84
CA TYR A 386 -14.90 0.11 -28.38
C TYR A 386 -16.34 -0.13 -28.84
N GLU A 387 -17.33 0.34 -28.07
CA GLU A 387 -18.75 0.22 -28.40
C GLU A 387 -19.12 0.93 -29.71
N MET A 388 -18.41 2.01 -30.06
CA MET A 388 -18.60 2.71 -31.35
C MET A 388 -18.31 1.84 -32.57
N PHE A 389 -17.55 0.76 -32.41
CA PHE A 389 -17.24 -0.22 -33.45
C PHE A 389 -17.95 -1.57 -33.23
N GLY A 390 -18.85 -1.64 -32.25
CA GLY A 390 -19.54 -2.89 -31.89
C GLY A 390 -18.68 -3.89 -31.13
N GLU A 391 -17.48 -3.49 -30.69
CA GLU A 391 -16.59 -4.34 -29.92
C GLU A 391 -16.88 -4.25 -28.42
N THR A 392 -16.59 -5.33 -27.70
CA THR A 392 -16.83 -5.44 -26.26
C THR A 392 -15.52 -5.45 -25.48
N CYS A 393 -15.53 -4.82 -24.30
CA CYS A 393 -14.42 -4.87 -23.37
C CYS A 393 -14.88 -5.28 -21.97
N SER A 394 -14.00 -5.93 -21.22
CA SER A 394 -14.20 -6.27 -19.81
C SER A 394 -12.91 -6.15 -19.02
N VAL A 395 -13.01 -6.22 -17.70
CA VAL A 395 -11.89 -6.27 -16.76
C VAL A 395 -11.96 -7.55 -15.93
N ILE A 396 -10.81 -8.14 -15.62
CA ILE A 396 -10.66 -9.28 -14.72
C ILE A 396 -9.91 -8.82 -13.45
N PRO A 397 -10.40 -9.17 -12.26
CA PRO A 397 -11.74 -9.70 -12.01
C PRO A 397 -12.82 -8.63 -12.30
N PRO A 398 -14.02 -9.03 -12.77
CA PRO A 398 -15.06 -8.06 -13.05
C PRO A 398 -15.59 -7.40 -11.76
N PRO A 399 -16.08 -6.15 -11.83
CA PRO A 399 -16.57 -5.44 -10.65
C PRO A 399 -17.77 -6.16 -10.01
N GLY A 400 -17.82 -6.19 -8.67
CA GLY A 400 -18.88 -6.87 -7.94
C GLY A 400 -18.74 -8.41 -7.95
N VAL A 401 -17.54 -8.91 -8.21
CA VAL A 401 -17.15 -10.27 -7.82
C VAL A 401 -16.69 -10.25 -6.37
N ASP A 402 -17.48 -10.86 -5.50
CA ASP A 402 -17.05 -11.30 -4.18
C ASP A 402 -16.72 -12.80 -4.27
N GLU A 403 -15.66 -13.24 -3.58
CA GLU A 403 -15.08 -14.59 -3.71
C GLU A 403 -16.06 -15.75 -3.46
N SER A 404 -17.22 -15.52 -2.84
CA SER A 404 -18.11 -16.58 -2.35
C SER A 404 -19.43 -16.75 -3.10
N SER A 405 -19.58 -16.20 -4.32
CA SER A 405 -20.80 -16.42 -5.11
C SER A 405 -20.61 -17.56 -6.11
N GLU A 406 -21.57 -18.50 -6.22
CA GLU A 406 -21.65 -19.45 -7.35
C GLU A 406 -21.66 -18.72 -8.72
N ASN A 407 -21.99 -17.41 -8.70
CA ASN A 407 -21.99 -16.53 -9.85
C ASN A 407 -20.59 -15.96 -10.20
N THR A 408 -19.55 -16.22 -9.39
CA THR A 408 -18.20 -15.66 -9.60
C THR A 408 -17.53 -16.27 -10.81
N ASP A 409 -17.46 -17.61 -10.87
CA ASP A 409 -16.88 -18.32 -12.03
C ASP A 409 -17.63 -17.95 -13.31
N LYS A 410 -18.97 -17.80 -13.23
CA LYS A 410 -19.80 -17.39 -14.36
C LYS A 410 -19.51 -15.95 -14.82
N LYS A 411 -19.37 -15.00 -13.90
CA LYS A 411 -19.00 -13.61 -14.24
C LYS A 411 -17.61 -13.51 -14.86
N ILE A 412 -16.65 -14.30 -14.36
CA ILE A 412 -15.31 -14.37 -14.93
C ILE A 412 -15.38 -14.93 -16.37
N GLN A 413 -16.15 -16.00 -16.57
CA GLN A 413 -16.42 -16.55 -17.90
C GLN A 413 -17.04 -15.53 -18.86
N GLU A 414 -18.09 -14.84 -18.42
CA GLU A 414 -18.76 -13.76 -19.19
C GLU A 414 -17.79 -12.62 -19.52
N ALA A 415 -16.86 -12.28 -18.60
CA ALA A 415 -15.84 -11.27 -18.86
C ALA A 415 -14.83 -11.72 -19.93
N TYR A 416 -14.43 -13.00 -19.96
CA TYR A 416 -13.53 -13.53 -20.99
C TYR A 416 -14.17 -13.68 -22.38
N GLU A 417 -15.51 -13.66 -22.47
CA GLU A 417 -16.25 -13.64 -23.74
C GLU A 417 -16.06 -12.32 -24.51
N ALA A 418 -15.70 -11.22 -23.82
CA ALA A 418 -15.43 -9.93 -24.43
C ALA A 418 -14.30 -10.01 -25.49
N SER A 419 -14.31 -9.12 -26.47
CA SER A 419 -13.23 -9.05 -27.46
C SER A 419 -11.91 -8.62 -26.82
N ILE A 420 -11.99 -7.64 -25.92
CA ILE A 420 -10.84 -7.05 -25.25
C ILE A 420 -10.99 -7.25 -23.73
N VAL A 421 -9.95 -7.76 -23.08
CA VAL A 421 -9.97 -8.04 -21.64
C VAL A 421 -8.78 -7.34 -20.99
N TYR A 422 -9.05 -6.49 -20.01
CA TYR A 422 -8.03 -5.83 -19.18
C TYR A 422 -7.85 -6.60 -17.87
N GLY A 423 -6.62 -6.67 -17.36
CA GLY A 423 -6.36 -7.32 -16.07
C GLY A 423 -4.92 -7.15 -15.62
N THR A 424 -4.59 -7.72 -14.46
CA THR A 424 -3.19 -7.84 -14.03
C THR A 424 -2.64 -9.20 -14.40
N ILE A 425 -1.31 -9.32 -14.36
CA ILE A 425 -0.63 -10.59 -14.61
C ILE A 425 -1.06 -11.66 -13.63
N GLU A 426 -1.28 -11.31 -12.35
CA GLU A 426 -1.72 -12.25 -11.32
C GLU A 426 -3.11 -12.80 -11.61
N ASP A 427 -4.03 -11.94 -12.05
CA ASP A 427 -5.41 -12.33 -12.35
C ASP A 427 -5.46 -13.28 -13.55
N PHE A 428 -4.77 -12.94 -14.64
CA PHE A 428 -4.67 -13.81 -15.80
C PHE A 428 -3.98 -15.14 -15.47
N ALA A 429 -2.86 -15.11 -14.74
CA ALA A 429 -2.14 -16.31 -14.33
C ALA A 429 -3.00 -17.21 -13.43
N ALA A 430 -3.73 -16.64 -12.46
CA ALA A 430 -4.63 -17.38 -11.59
C ALA A 430 -5.73 -18.08 -12.39
N ASP A 431 -6.32 -17.42 -13.37
CA ASP A 431 -7.39 -17.99 -14.19
C ASP A 431 -6.89 -19.09 -15.14
N ILE A 432 -5.66 -18.98 -15.66
CA ILE A 432 -4.99 -20.06 -16.40
C ILE A 432 -4.80 -21.26 -15.47
N LEU A 433 -4.25 -21.05 -14.27
CA LEU A 433 -4.04 -22.13 -13.30
C LEU A 433 -5.37 -22.82 -12.94
N ARG A 434 -6.45 -22.05 -12.72
CA ARG A 434 -7.80 -22.60 -12.48
C ARG A 434 -8.27 -23.46 -13.67
N GLN A 435 -8.06 -22.98 -14.89
CA GLN A 435 -8.48 -23.71 -16.08
C GLN A 435 -7.68 -25.00 -16.29
N GLU A 436 -6.36 -24.95 -16.14
CA GLU A 436 -5.49 -26.08 -16.41
C GLU A 436 -5.50 -27.13 -15.30
N PHE A 437 -5.51 -26.71 -14.04
CA PHE A 437 -5.36 -27.60 -12.88
C PHE A 437 -6.67 -27.95 -12.19
N GLU A 438 -7.56 -26.98 -11.96
CA GLU A 438 -8.90 -27.27 -11.40
C GLU A 438 -9.87 -27.79 -12.45
N LYS A 439 -9.49 -27.76 -13.74
CA LYS A 439 -10.34 -28.12 -14.88
C LYS A 439 -11.64 -27.30 -14.94
N LYS A 440 -11.59 -26.07 -14.41
CA LYS A 440 -12.66 -25.09 -14.58
C LYS A 440 -12.65 -24.54 -16.00
N ASP A 441 -13.82 -24.16 -16.50
CA ASP A 441 -13.94 -23.53 -17.82
C ASP A 441 -13.76 -22.00 -17.73
N THR A 442 -12.72 -21.53 -17.02
CA THR A 442 -12.60 -20.12 -16.58
C THR A 442 -12.47 -19.13 -17.74
N ARG A 443 -11.54 -19.38 -18.67
CA ARG A 443 -11.29 -18.56 -19.88
C ARG A 443 -12.11 -19.02 -21.09
N ARG A 444 -13.03 -19.98 -20.93
CA ARG A 444 -13.77 -20.58 -22.06
C ARG A 444 -12.79 -21.11 -23.12
N ASN A 445 -13.11 -20.85 -24.39
CA ASN A 445 -12.29 -21.15 -25.56
C ASN A 445 -11.41 -19.96 -25.99
N ARG A 446 -11.15 -18.98 -25.11
CA ARG A 446 -10.33 -17.81 -25.43
C ARG A 446 -8.86 -18.20 -25.59
N ALA A 447 -8.36 -18.18 -26.82
CA ALA A 447 -6.94 -18.34 -27.13
C ALA A 447 -6.13 -17.07 -26.82
N PHE A 448 -4.82 -17.21 -26.72
CA PHE A 448 -3.87 -16.10 -26.57
C PHE A 448 -3.53 -15.50 -27.94
N ASP A 449 -4.50 -14.84 -28.59
CA ASP A 449 -4.29 -14.25 -29.91
C ASP A 449 -3.34 -13.05 -29.87
N ILE A 450 -3.60 -12.08 -28.98
CA ILE A 450 -2.80 -10.86 -28.80
C ILE A 450 -2.70 -10.53 -27.31
N VAL A 451 -1.48 -10.38 -26.81
CA VAL A 451 -1.20 -9.93 -25.43
C VAL A 451 -0.46 -8.60 -25.49
N LEU A 452 -1.04 -7.56 -24.89
CA LEU A 452 -0.44 -6.23 -24.75
C LEU A 452 -0.02 -6.03 -23.31
N VAL A 453 1.26 -5.75 -23.10
CA VAL A 453 1.84 -5.61 -21.76
C VAL A 453 2.21 -4.15 -21.52
N ASP A 454 1.48 -3.50 -20.62
CA ASP A 454 1.87 -2.21 -20.07
C ASP A 454 2.97 -2.42 -19.01
N GLU A 455 3.84 -1.42 -18.79
CA GLU A 455 4.92 -1.49 -17.77
C GLU A 455 5.69 -2.83 -17.78
N VAL A 456 6.09 -3.27 -18.98
CA VAL A 456 6.72 -4.59 -19.20
C VAL A 456 8.05 -4.75 -18.48
N ASP A 457 8.80 -3.67 -18.30
CA ASP A 457 10.02 -3.62 -17.49
C ASP A 457 9.73 -4.02 -16.04
N TYR A 458 8.67 -3.44 -15.44
CA TYR A 458 8.23 -3.81 -14.11
C TYR A 458 7.77 -5.28 -14.03
N MET A 459 7.02 -5.77 -15.02
CA MET A 459 6.48 -7.14 -14.97
C MET A 459 7.50 -8.24 -15.24
N THR A 460 8.51 -7.96 -16.08
CA THR A 460 9.47 -8.97 -16.54
C THR A 460 10.81 -8.90 -15.84
N LEU A 461 11.27 -7.71 -15.43
CA LEU A 461 12.54 -7.54 -14.74
C LEU A 461 12.33 -7.41 -13.23
N ASP A 462 11.55 -6.42 -12.78
CA ASP A 462 11.41 -6.13 -11.35
C ASP A 462 10.59 -7.19 -10.61
N SER A 463 9.49 -7.63 -11.23
CA SER A 463 8.60 -8.67 -10.70
C SER A 463 8.65 -9.97 -11.52
N GLY A 464 9.63 -10.17 -12.39
CA GLY A 464 9.74 -11.39 -13.21
C GLY A 464 9.88 -12.68 -12.40
N VAL A 465 10.42 -12.59 -11.18
CA VAL A 465 10.56 -13.70 -10.22
C VAL A 465 9.30 -13.93 -9.40
N GLN A 466 8.29 -13.05 -9.54
CA GLN A 466 7.01 -13.24 -8.88
C GLN A 466 6.31 -14.47 -9.46
N ILE A 467 5.70 -15.22 -8.56
CA ILE A 467 5.02 -16.47 -8.86
C ILE A 467 3.61 -16.34 -8.35
N THR A 468 2.66 -16.61 -9.24
CA THR A 468 1.25 -16.74 -8.90
C THR A 468 0.99 -18.17 -8.45
N TYR A 469 0.40 -18.31 -7.27
CA TYR A 469 0.11 -19.59 -6.65
C TYR A 469 -1.40 -19.81 -6.59
N LEU A 470 -1.81 -21.03 -6.93
CA LEU A 470 -3.18 -21.47 -6.74
C LEU A 470 -3.28 -22.22 -5.40
N SER A 471 -3.93 -21.59 -4.43
CA SER A 471 -4.05 -22.11 -3.06
C SER A 471 -5.48 -22.53 -2.75
N HIS A 472 -5.67 -23.75 -2.25
CA HIS A 472 -6.98 -24.25 -1.82
C HIS A 472 -7.01 -24.48 -0.32
N GLU A 473 -8.17 -24.25 0.30
CA GLU A 473 -8.44 -24.71 1.66
C GLU A 473 -8.47 -26.24 1.66
N ALA A 474 -7.41 -26.84 2.19
CA ALA A 474 -7.30 -28.28 2.25
C ALA A 474 -7.99 -28.78 3.51
N THR A 475 -9.26 -29.18 3.39
CA THR A 475 -10.03 -29.75 4.52
C THR A 475 -9.33 -30.94 5.18
N GLY A 476 -8.53 -31.70 4.42
CA GLY A 476 -7.68 -32.78 4.94
C GLY A 476 -6.54 -32.32 5.85
N LEU A 477 -6.16 -31.03 5.84
CA LEU A 477 -5.14 -30.46 6.72
C LEU A 477 -5.69 -30.00 8.07
N ARG A 478 -7.01 -30.09 8.32
CA ARG A 478 -7.59 -29.74 9.64
C ARG A 478 -7.01 -30.53 10.82
N HIS A 479 -6.46 -31.72 10.55
CA HIS A 479 -5.73 -32.46 11.58
C HIS A 479 -4.52 -31.69 12.14
N LEU A 480 -3.95 -30.76 11.35
CA LEU A 480 -2.84 -29.91 11.77
C LEU A 480 -3.29 -28.73 12.64
N ASP A 481 -4.59 -28.45 12.79
CA ASP A 481 -5.06 -27.36 13.65
C ASP A 481 -4.59 -27.55 15.10
N GLN A 482 -4.53 -28.81 15.57
CA GLN A 482 -3.97 -29.15 16.89
C GLN A 482 -2.48 -28.81 16.99
N LEU A 483 -1.72 -29.08 15.93
CA LEU A 483 -0.30 -28.77 15.87
C LEU A 483 -0.07 -27.25 15.84
N ILE A 484 -0.78 -26.54 14.97
CA ILE A 484 -0.71 -25.08 14.84
C ILE A 484 -1.10 -24.41 16.17
N THR A 485 -2.17 -24.88 16.81
CA THR A 485 -2.59 -24.37 18.12
C THR A 485 -1.53 -24.63 19.19
N ALA A 486 -0.90 -25.82 19.20
CA ALA A 486 0.16 -26.14 20.15
C ALA A 486 1.43 -25.29 19.93
N VAL A 487 1.80 -25.05 18.67
CA VAL A 487 2.88 -24.11 18.31
C VAL A 487 2.56 -22.73 18.86
N TRP A 488 1.35 -22.21 18.59
CA TRP A 488 0.95 -20.88 19.05
C TRP A 488 0.94 -20.76 20.57
N ALA A 489 0.32 -21.72 21.27
CA ALA A 489 0.23 -21.75 22.73
C ALA A 489 1.60 -21.74 23.40
N LYS A 490 2.60 -22.35 22.75
CA LYS A 490 3.97 -22.34 23.22
C LYS A 490 4.66 -21.01 22.87
N VAL A 491 4.55 -20.52 21.64
CA VAL A 491 5.17 -19.27 21.17
C VAL A 491 4.72 -18.03 21.96
N ILE A 492 3.45 -17.92 22.37
CA ILE A 492 2.96 -16.78 23.17
C ILE A 492 3.55 -16.68 24.58
N MET A 493 4.27 -17.71 25.04
CA MET A 493 5.01 -17.68 26.30
C MET A 493 6.38 -17.02 26.15
N TYR A 494 6.79 -16.71 24.92
CA TYR A 494 8.07 -16.11 24.60
C TYR A 494 7.96 -14.65 24.23
N GLN A 495 9.02 -13.89 24.50
CA GLN A 495 9.19 -12.49 24.12
C GLN A 495 10.54 -12.32 23.42
N ALA A 496 10.57 -11.52 22.34
CA ALA A 496 11.80 -11.25 21.60
C ALA A 496 12.67 -10.22 22.34
N ILE A 497 13.97 -10.52 22.45
CA ILE A 497 15.01 -9.61 22.92
C ILE A 497 16.07 -9.47 21.82
N GLU A 498 16.49 -8.25 21.55
CA GLU A 498 17.61 -7.98 20.66
C GLU A 498 18.92 -7.92 21.45
N GLY A 499 19.90 -8.74 21.04
CA GLY A 499 21.24 -8.73 21.63
C GLY A 499 21.98 -7.44 21.30
N GLU A 500 22.37 -6.68 22.33
CA GLU A 500 23.11 -5.44 22.18
C GLU A 500 24.49 -5.71 21.55
N GLY A 501 24.66 -5.31 20.27
CA GLY A 501 25.92 -5.41 19.52
C GLY A 501 26.00 -6.57 18.51
N THR A 502 25.16 -7.60 18.59
CA THR A 502 25.10 -8.69 17.59
C THR A 502 23.91 -8.58 16.65
N GLY A 503 22.82 -7.93 17.07
CA GLY A 503 21.57 -7.86 16.30
C GLY A 503 20.84 -9.21 16.22
N GLU A 504 21.30 -10.23 16.96
CA GLU A 504 20.64 -11.53 17.05
C GLU A 504 19.38 -11.40 17.94
N ILE A 505 18.27 -11.96 17.46
CA ILE A 505 17.02 -12.03 18.22
C ILE A 505 17.05 -13.30 19.08
N LEU A 506 17.01 -13.12 20.39
CA LEU A 506 16.85 -14.19 21.37
C LEU A 506 15.40 -14.20 21.88
N TRP A 507 14.91 -15.37 22.26
CA TRP A 507 13.55 -15.53 22.79
C TRP A 507 13.60 -15.85 24.29
N GLU A 508 13.03 -14.98 25.12
CA GLU A 508 12.90 -15.21 26.56
C GLU A 508 11.53 -15.79 26.91
N GLU A 509 11.49 -16.79 27.79
CA GLU A 509 10.25 -17.16 28.48
C GLU A 509 9.80 -16.04 29.44
N ARG A 510 8.49 -15.96 29.71
CA ARG A 510 7.95 -15.04 30.72
C ARG A 510 8.76 -15.07 32.02
N ALA A 511 9.08 -13.88 32.54
CA ALA A 511 9.80 -13.75 33.81
C ALA A 511 9.08 -14.49 34.95
N GLN A 512 9.81 -15.38 35.62
CA GLN A 512 9.36 -16.12 36.78
C GLN A 512 10.28 -15.84 37.97
N TYR A 513 9.83 -16.12 39.19
CA TYR A 513 10.72 -16.06 40.33
C TYR A 513 11.80 -17.14 40.25
N PHE A 514 13.02 -16.77 40.63
CA PHE A 514 14.21 -17.64 40.62
C PHE A 514 13.97 -19.05 41.19
N HIS A 515 13.20 -19.17 42.28
CA HIS A 515 12.95 -20.45 42.93
C HIS A 515 12.12 -21.42 42.07
N ASN A 516 11.17 -20.91 41.27
CA ASN A 516 10.36 -21.75 40.38
C ASN A 516 11.23 -22.35 39.28
N LEU A 517 12.13 -21.56 38.72
CA LEU A 517 13.09 -22.03 37.73
C LEU A 517 14.05 -23.06 38.34
N ALA A 518 14.60 -22.76 39.51
CA ALA A 518 15.51 -23.67 40.22
C ALA A 518 14.84 -25.01 40.58
N GLU A 519 13.58 -24.98 41.02
CA GLU A 519 12.80 -26.18 41.31
C GLU A 519 12.52 -27.00 40.04
N SER A 520 12.13 -26.34 38.94
CA SER A 520 11.89 -27.00 37.65
C SER A 520 13.14 -27.72 37.13
N LEU A 521 14.28 -27.02 37.12
CA LEU A 521 15.57 -27.59 36.68
C LEU A 521 16.03 -28.76 37.56
N CYS A 522 15.82 -28.68 38.87
CA CYS A 522 16.17 -29.78 39.77
C CYS A 522 15.24 -30.99 39.59
N ARG A 523 13.94 -30.74 39.35
CA ARG A 523 12.95 -31.78 39.06
C ARG A 523 13.27 -32.52 37.75
N GLU A 524 13.68 -31.81 36.71
CA GLU A 524 14.20 -32.41 35.46
C GLU A 524 15.42 -33.32 35.73
N ALA A 525 16.28 -32.95 36.68
CA ALA A 525 17.46 -33.73 37.08
C ALA A 525 17.17 -34.86 38.09
N GLY A 526 15.90 -35.11 38.45
CA GLY A 526 15.48 -36.15 39.38
C GLY A 526 15.68 -35.83 40.88
N ASN A 527 16.03 -34.59 41.23
CA ASN A 527 16.25 -34.14 42.59
C ASN A 527 15.18 -33.11 43.03
N GLY A 528 14.56 -33.32 44.20
CA GLY A 528 13.62 -32.34 44.75
C GLY A 528 14.37 -31.15 45.37
N LEU A 529 14.10 -29.93 44.91
CA LEU A 529 14.59 -28.69 45.54
C LEU A 529 13.43 -27.98 46.21
N SER A 530 13.46 -27.86 47.54
CA SER A 530 12.44 -27.10 48.26
C SER A 530 12.79 -25.60 48.27
N PRO A 531 11.81 -24.69 48.14
CA PRO A 531 12.03 -23.25 48.28
C PRO A 531 12.71 -22.87 49.62
N HIS A 532 12.47 -23.65 50.67
CA HIS A 532 13.12 -23.50 51.98
C HIS A 532 14.62 -23.60 51.94
N TYR A 533 15.16 -24.55 51.17
CA TYR A 533 16.60 -24.73 51.06
C TYR A 533 17.26 -23.52 50.37
N ILE A 534 16.56 -22.91 49.40
CA ILE A 534 17.02 -21.69 48.73
C ILE A 534 17.04 -20.50 49.72
N LEU A 535 16.01 -20.39 50.56
CA LEU A 535 15.94 -19.34 51.58
C LEU A 535 16.99 -19.52 52.69
N GLU A 536 17.28 -20.76 53.11
CA GLU A 536 18.37 -21.05 54.07
C GLU A 536 19.73 -20.62 53.53
N LYS A 537 19.98 -20.86 52.23
CA LYS A 537 21.19 -20.33 51.57
C LYS A 537 21.19 -18.80 51.47
N GLY A 538 20.02 -18.18 51.36
CA GLY A 538 19.88 -16.72 51.44
C GLY A 538 20.22 -16.13 52.82
N VAL A 539 19.97 -16.88 53.89
CA VAL A 539 20.40 -16.54 55.25
C VAL A 539 21.92 -16.66 55.38
N ASP A 540 22.52 -17.73 54.87
CA ASP A 540 23.99 -17.90 54.83
C ASP A 540 24.69 -16.72 54.11
N MET A 541 24.00 -16.11 53.14
CA MET A 541 24.47 -14.95 52.37
C MET A 541 24.11 -13.58 53.01
N ASN A 542 23.53 -13.55 54.22
CA ASN A 542 23.03 -12.35 54.91
C ASN A 542 22.00 -11.51 54.11
N ILE A 543 21.23 -12.14 53.21
CA ILE A 543 20.19 -11.47 52.40
C ILE A 543 18.84 -11.49 53.12
N ILE A 544 18.60 -12.58 53.87
CA ILE A 544 17.36 -12.84 54.59
C ILE A 544 17.69 -12.90 56.09
N ASN A 545 16.82 -12.32 56.93
CA ASN A 545 16.97 -12.39 58.38
C ASN A 545 16.52 -13.76 58.90
N ASN A 546 17.15 -14.25 59.98
CA ASN A 546 16.75 -15.50 60.64
C ASN A 546 15.28 -15.48 61.12
N GLU A 547 14.77 -14.30 61.49
CA GLU A 547 13.36 -14.08 61.90
C GLU A 547 12.39 -14.30 60.72
N ASP A 548 12.73 -13.83 59.52
CA ASP A 548 11.92 -14.02 58.31
C ASP A 548 11.82 -15.51 57.93
N LEU A 549 12.90 -16.27 58.13
CA LEU A 549 12.94 -17.71 57.85
C LEU A 549 12.17 -18.54 58.88
N GLN A 550 12.19 -18.14 60.15
CA GLN A 550 11.39 -18.77 61.21
C GLN A 550 9.89 -18.55 60.99
N ASN A 551 9.48 -17.33 60.60
CA ASN A 551 8.09 -17.01 60.29
C ASN A 551 7.50 -17.93 59.19
N ILE A 552 8.28 -18.26 58.15
CA ILE A 552 7.79 -19.19 57.10
C ILE A 552 7.77 -20.65 57.57
N LYS A 553 8.73 -21.07 58.41
CA LYS A 553 8.73 -22.42 59.01
C LYS A 553 7.51 -22.63 59.92
N GLU A 554 7.10 -21.60 60.65
CA GLU A 554 5.88 -21.62 61.47
C GLU A 554 4.60 -21.67 60.62
N LEU A 555 4.57 -20.93 59.50
CA LEU A 555 3.43 -20.92 58.58
C LEU A 555 3.27 -22.22 57.76
N GLN A 556 4.34 -22.99 57.52
CA GLN A 556 4.27 -24.27 56.80
C GLN A 556 3.81 -25.47 57.66
N ASN A 557 4.01 -25.42 58.97
CA ASN A 557 3.66 -26.53 59.87
C ASN A 557 2.17 -26.53 60.26
N ASP A 558 1.40 -25.52 59.86
CA ASP A 558 0.02 -25.29 60.30
C ASP A 558 -0.96 -25.43 59.12
N SER A 559 -1.71 -26.53 59.08
CA SER A 559 -2.55 -26.95 57.94
C SER A 559 -3.90 -26.22 57.85
N SER A 560 -3.91 -24.89 57.90
CA SER A 560 -5.13 -24.07 57.77
C SER A 560 -5.20 -23.34 56.42
N GLU A 561 -6.30 -23.49 55.69
CA GLU A 561 -6.48 -22.93 54.33
C GLU A 561 -6.34 -21.41 54.25
N SER A 562 -6.63 -20.68 55.33
CA SER A 562 -6.56 -19.21 55.38
C SER A 562 -5.13 -18.66 55.33
N LYS A 563 -4.11 -19.42 55.77
CA LYS A 563 -2.70 -18.96 55.78
C LYS A 563 -1.87 -19.45 54.58
N ASN A 564 -2.39 -20.39 53.78
CA ASN A 564 -1.77 -20.76 52.51
C ASN A 564 -1.79 -19.61 51.49
N GLN A 565 -2.79 -18.71 51.57
CA GLN A 565 -2.80 -17.45 50.81
C GLN A 565 -1.69 -16.49 51.27
N ASP A 566 -1.45 -16.38 52.58
CA ASP A 566 -0.38 -15.54 53.15
C ASP A 566 1.01 -16.10 52.80
N LEU A 567 1.19 -17.43 52.77
CA LEU A 567 2.42 -18.07 52.33
C LEU A 567 2.73 -17.73 50.85
N GLY A 568 1.71 -17.76 50.00
CA GLY A 568 1.80 -17.39 48.58
C GLY A 568 2.11 -15.91 48.34
N GLN A 569 1.80 -15.02 49.29
CA GLN A 569 2.15 -13.59 49.21
C GLN A 569 3.53 -13.27 49.82
N ASN A 570 3.94 -14.00 50.87
CA ASN A 570 5.20 -13.76 51.60
C ASN A 570 6.42 -14.43 50.96
N LEU A 571 6.28 -15.54 50.23
CA LEU A 571 7.40 -16.14 49.50
C LEU A 571 7.96 -15.18 48.41
N PRO A 572 7.12 -14.61 47.53
CA PRO A 572 7.56 -13.68 46.50
C PRO A 572 8.27 -12.43 47.03
N THR A 573 7.87 -11.90 48.19
CA THR A 573 8.47 -10.69 48.78
C THR A 573 9.89 -10.92 49.29
N LEU A 574 10.19 -12.12 49.79
CA LEU A 574 11.55 -12.50 50.16
C LEU A 574 12.41 -12.80 48.94
N PHE A 575 11.86 -13.48 47.93
CA PHE A 575 12.62 -13.75 46.71
C PHE A 575 12.95 -12.47 45.92
N ARG A 576 12.18 -11.40 46.08
CA ARG A 576 12.53 -10.07 45.53
C ARG A 576 13.84 -9.47 46.04
N LYS A 577 14.35 -9.92 47.19
CA LYS A 577 15.62 -9.43 47.77
C LYS A 577 16.86 -10.00 47.07
N PHE A 578 16.72 -11.01 46.21
CA PHE A 578 17.84 -11.60 45.49
C PHE A 578 18.09 -10.88 44.17
N GLY A 579 19.17 -10.10 44.10
CA GLY A 579 19.65 -9.50 42.86
C GLY A 579 20.40 -10.51 41.96
N PRO A 580 20.78 -10.10 40.73
CA PRO A 580 21.39 -10.98 39.74
C PRO A 580 22.69 -11.65 40.21
N SER A 581 23.54 -10.93 40.94
CA SER A 581 24.80 -11.46 41.48
C SER A 581 24.57 -12.56 42.51
N GLN A 582 23.54 -12.42 43.36
CA GLN A 582 23.17 -13.38 44.38
C GLN A 582 22.50 -14.62 43.76
N GLN A 583 21.63 -14.43 42.77
CA GLN A 583 21.03 -15.53 42.01
C GLN A 583 22.10 -16.38 41.31
N LYS A 584 23.11 -15.73 40.71
CA LYS A 584 24.26 -16.43 40.08
C LYS A 584 25.06 -17.26 41.08
N ALA A 585 25.30 -16.72 42.28
CA ALA A 585 26.00 -17.44 43.35
C ALA A 585 25.21 -18.68 43.82
N LEU A 586 23.88 -18.57 43.93
CA LEU A 586 23.00 -19.69 44.26
C LEU A 586 23.02 -20.78 43.18
N LEU A 587 22.93 -20.41 41.90
CA LEU A 587 23.00 -21.38 40.79
C LEU A 587 24.32 -22.16 40.80
N ASN A 588 25.45 -21.48 41.02
CA ASN A 588 26.75 -22.13 41.16
C ASN A 588 26.79 -23.11 42.34
N SER A 589 26.18 -22.74 43.48
CA SER A 589 26.10 -23.63 44.65
C SER A 589 25.20 -24.85 44.45
N PHE A 590 24.21 -24.76 43.55
CA PHE A 590 23.33 -25.87 43.20
C PHE A 590 23.93 -26.77 42.11
N ALA A 591 24.81 -26.24 41.25
CA ALA A 591 25.54 -27.02 40.25
C ALA A 591 26.33 -28.18 40.91
N ASP A 592 26.95 -27.94 42.07
CA ASP A 592 27.65 -28.97 42.85
C ASP A 592 26.71 -30.11 43.32
N ARG A 593 25.41 -29.83 43.53
CA ARG A 593 24.38 -30.80 43.95
C ARG A 593 23.76 -31.57 42.79
N LEU A 594 23.70 -30.97 41.60
CA LEU A 594 23.08 -31.55 40.41
C LEU A 594 23.99 -32.55 39.69
N GLY A 595 25.21 -32.75 40.22
CA GLY A 595 26.29 -33.42 39.50
C GLY A 595 26.70 -32.56 38.30
N ASN A 596 27.96 -32.62 37.91
CA ASN A 596 28.49 -31.89 36.73
C ASN A 596 27.76 -32.18 35.39
N THR A 597 26.65 -32.92 35.39
CA THR A 597 25.67 -33.11 34.31
C THR A 597 24.92 -31.84 33.94
N VAL A 598 24.65 -30.93 34.89
CA VAL A 598 24.15 -29.58 34.60
C VAL A 598 25.29 -28.61 34.86
N MET A 599 26.33 -28.69 34.03
CA MET A 599 27.12 -27.48 33.80
C MET A 599 26.10 -26.41 33.38
N PHE A 600 26.06 -25.26 34.04
CA PHE A 600 25.46 -24.02 33.51
C PHE A 600 26.25 -23.51 32.29
N SER A 601 26.73 -24.45 31.47
CA SER A 601 27.51 -24.36 30.27
C SER A 601 26.81 -25.26 29.25
N VAL A 602 26.23 -24.61 28.24
CA VAL A 602 25.99 -25.09 26.87
C VAL A 602 24.56 -25.47 26.42
N THR A 603 23.55 -25.76 27.26
CA THR A 603 22.21 -26.15 26.69
C THR A 603 21.02 -25.22 26.97
N LYS A 604 20.95 -24.49 28.09
CA LYS A 604 19.86 -23.52 28.36
C LYS A 604 20.47 -22.24 28.94
N SER A 605 20.34 -21.12 28.23
CA SER A 605 20.83 -19.81 28.70
C SER A 605 19.78 -19.20 29.65
N VAL A 606 20.18 -18.57 30.74
CA VAL A 606 19.25 -17.96 31.71
C VAL A 606 19.59 -16.48 31.88
N LEU A 607 18.59 -15.63 31.74
CA LEU A 607 18.66 -14.20 32.01
C LEU A 607 18.25 -13.95 33.47
N LEU A 608 19.17 -13.37 34.26
CA LEU A 608 18.92 -13.02 35.66
C LEU A 608 18.52 -11.55 35.73
N LEU A 609 17.36 -11.29 36.34
CA LEU A 609 16.77 -9.96 36.44
C LEU A 609 16.77 -9.46 37.89
N GLU A 610 16.72 -8.13 38.04
CA GLU A 610 16.54 -7.49 39.34
C GLU A 610 15.21 -7.91 39.99
N GLY A 611 15.16 -7.88 41.32
CA GLY A 611 13.94 -8.22 42.05
C GLY A 611 13.60 -9.71 42.08
N GLY A 612 14.60 -10.60 42.00
CA GLY A 612 14.39 -12.04 42.16
C GLY A 612 13.85 -12.78 40.95
N TYR A 613 13.78 -12.11 39.79
CA TYR A 613 13.21 -12.67 38.57
C TYR A 613 14.27 -13.32 37.69
N THR A 614 13.86 -14.34 36.94
CA THR A 614 14.68 -15.03 35.94
C THR A 614 13.84 -15.36 34.72
N CYS A 615 14.47 -15.30 33.54
CA CYS A 615 13.90 -15.75 32.28
C CYS A 615 14.80 -16.81 31.66
N LEU A 616 14.21 -17.82 31.04
CA LEU A 616 14.97 -18.80 30.27
C LEU A 616 15.07 -18.32 28.83
N LEU A 617 16.29 -18.24 28.31
CA LEU A 617 16.58 -17.92 26.92
C LEU A 617 16.59 -19.22 26.13
N VAL A 618 15.70 -19.29 25.15
CA VAL A 618 15.46 -20.47 24.31
C VAL A 618 15.88 -20.13 22.89
N ASP A 619 16.59 -21.06 22.25
CA ASP A 619 16.87 -21.01 20.82
C ASP A 619 15.74 -21.68 20.02
N GLU A 620 15.60 -21.35 18.75
CA GLU A 620 14.51 -21.91 17.91
C GLU A 620 14.61 -23.44 17.77
N LYS A 621 15.82 -24.01 17.87
CA LYS A 621 16.06 -25.46 17.75
C LYS A 621 15.51 -26.24 18.93
N THR A 622 15.81 -25.82 20.16
CA THR A 622 15.25 -26.48 21.36
C THR A 622 13.74 -26.36 21.42
N PHE A 623 13.17 -25.26 20.90
CA PHE A 623 11.73 -25.11 20.76
C PHE A 623 11.12 -26.19 19.86
N ILE A 624 11.72 -26.42 18.69
CA ILE A 624 11.28 -27.43 17.71
C ILE A 624 11.42 -28.84 18.29
N ASP A 625 12.53 -29.14 18.96
CA ASP A 625 12.78 -30.48 19.51
C ASP A 625 11.81 -30.86 20.64
N ASP A 626 11.45 -29.91 21.52
CA ASP A 626 10.41 -30.15 22.54
C ASP A 626 9.00 -30.29 21.96
N LEU A 627 8.70 -29.65 20.82
CA LEU A 627 7.42 -29.92 20.14
C LEU A 627 7.43 -31.29 19.46
N LYS A 628 8.54 -31.67 18.81
CA LYS A 628 8.68 -32.99 18.18
C LYS A 628 8.48 -34.14 19.16
N SER A 629 8.97 -34.01 20.40
CA SER A 629 8.81 -35.05 21.42
C SER A 629 7.36 -35.26 21.89
N LYS A 630 6.48 -34.28 21.66
CA LYS A 630 5.05 -34.32 22.03
C LYS A 630 4.13 -34.77 20.88
N ILE A 631 4.65 -34.91 19.66
CA ILE A 631 3.89 -35.33 18.48
C ILE A 631 3.96 -36.85 18.35
N MET A 632 2.80 -37.50 18.31
CA MET A 632 2.64 -38.93 18.07
C MET A 632 1.81 -39.16 16.81
N PHE A 633 2.15 -40.19 16.05
CA PHE A 633 1.39 -40.57 14.86
C PHE A 633 0.50 -41.78 15.14
N SER A 634 -0.62 -41.89 14.41
CA SER A 634 -1.68 -42.89 14.66
C SER A 634 -1.25 -44.37 14.70
N GLN A 635 -0.04 -44.74 14.26
CA GLN A 635 0.50 -46.12 14.38
C GLN A 635 1.31 -46.35 15.65
N ASP A 636 1.83 -45.27 16.25
CA ASP A 636 2.74 -45.30 17.39
C ASP A 636 1.98 -45.06 18.72
N TYR A 637 0.66 -44.81 18.63
CA TYR A 637 -0.18 -44.52 19.78
C TYR A 637 -0.70 -45.81 20.42
N GLU A 638 -0.08 -46.20 21.53
CA GLU A 638 -0.65 -47.13 22.49
C GLU A 638 -1.32 -46.34 23.63
N PRO A 639 -2.62 -46.53 23.91
CA PRO A 639 -3.29 -45.81 24.99
C PRO A 639 -2.76 -46.30 26.34
N ASN A 640 -1.73 -45.62 26.86
CA ASN A 640 -1.26 -45.82 28.22
C ASN A 640 -2.05 -44.92 29.17
N GLU A 641 -2.83 -45.51 30.08
CA GLU A 641 -3.64 -44.80 31.10
C GLU A 641 -2.80 -43.93 32.07
N ASN A 642 -1.46 -44.07 32.04
CA ASN A 642 -0.53 -43.41 32.96
C ASN A 642 0.39 -42.35 32.32
N ALA A 643 0.23 -42.02 31.02
CA ALA A 643 1.05 -40.98 30.39
C ALA A 643 0.54 -39.58 30.80
N GLN A 644 1.18 -38.97 31.80
CA GLN A 644 0.94 -37.57 32.17
C GLN A 644 1.62 -36.65 31.14
N GLY A 645 0.87 -36.17 30.15
CA GLY A 645 1.31 -35.17 29.18
C GLY A 645 0.33 -34.96 28.03
N SER A 646 0.20 -33.73 27.53
CA SER A 646 -0.63 -33.42 26.36
C SER A 646 0.05 -33.92 25.08
N VAL A 647 -0.37 -35.08 24.58
CA VAL A 647 0.12 -35.66 23.31
C VAL A 647 -0.66 -35.09 22.12
N ILE A 648 0.04 -34.66 21.07
CA ILE A 648 -0.56 -34.22 19.80
C ILE A 648 -0.64 -35.45 18.88
N LEU A 649 -1.85 -35.93 18.57
CA LEU A 649 -2.06 -37.12 17.76
C LEU A 649 -2.37 -36.76 16.30
N LEU A 650 -1.50 -37.17 15.37
CA LEU A 650 -1.64 -36.87 13.93
C LEU A 650 -1.77 -38.14 13.07
N PRO A 651 -2.51 -38.09 11.94
CA PRO A 651 -2.52 -39.18 10.96
C PRO A 651 -1.13 -39.46 10.36
N LYS A 652 -0.79 -40.74 10.18
CA LYS A 652 0.51 -41.16 9.62
C LYS A 652 0.89 -40.50 8.29
N HIS A 653 -0.07 -40.30 7.38
CA HIS A 653 0.21 -39.75 6.06
C HIS A 653 0.72 -38.29 6.11
N LEU A 654 0.56 -37.60 7.24
CA LEU A 654 1.08 -36.24 7.44
C LEU A 654 2.48 -36.22 8.06
N LYS A 655 3.09 -37.36 8.40
CA LYS A 655 4.37 -37.42 9.11
C LYS A 655 5.48 -36.65 8.41
N GLU A 656 5.74 -36.99 7.15
CA GLU A 656 6.78 -36.33 6.35
C GLU A 656 6.49 -34.83 6.14
N TYR A 657 5.21 -34.47 5.96
CA TYR A 657 4.80 -33.07 5.84
C TYR A 657 5.09 -32.28 7.12
N VAL A 658 4.71 -32.82 8.28
CA VAL A 658 4.91 -32.19 9.59
C VAL A 658 6.40 -32.06 9.92
N GLU A 659 7.20 -33.10 9.68
CA GLU A 659 8.64 -33.07 9.94
C GLU A 659 9.34 -31.96 9.14
N ASN A 660 8.90 -31.73 7.89
CA ASN A 660 9.45 -30.70 7.01
C ASN A 660 8.90 -29.29 7.30
N ARG A 661 7.61 -29.16 7.65
CA ARG A 661 6.94 -27.86 7.83
C ARG A 661 6.98 -27.31 9.25
N LEU A 662 7.23 -28.16 10.25
CA LEU A 662 7.28 -27.72 11.65
C LEU A 662 8.24 -26.54 11.88
N PRO A 663 9.50 -26.53 11.37
CA PRO A 663 10.39 -25.37 11.53
C PRO A 663 9.79 -24.08 10.95
N VAL A 664 9.16 -24.17 9.78
CA VAL A 664 8.52 -23.01 9.11
C VAL A 664 7.31 -22.51 9.90
N PHE A 665 6.51 -23.41 10.48
CA PHE A 665 5.40 -23.02 11.35
C PHE A 665 5.88 -22.28 12.60
N VAL A 666 6.99 -22.72 13.20
CA VAL A 666 7.59 -22.02 14.35
C VAL A 666 8.06 -20.63 13.94
N GLU A 667 8.83 -20.52 12.85
CA GLU A 667 9.31 -19.25 12.32
C GLU A 667 8.15 -18.27 12.04
N ASN A 668 7.08 -18.75 11.38
CA ASN A 668 5.91 -17.94 11.07
C ASN A 668 5.11 -17.55 12.32
N ALA A 669 5.01 -18.41 13.34
CA ALA A 669 4.39 -18.06 14.61
C ALA A 669 5.15 -16.94 15.33
N LEU A 670 6.48 -17.02 15.34
CA LEU A 670 7.36 -15.98 15.90
C LEU A 670 7.23 -14.67 15.11
N ARG A 671 7.19 -14.75 13.78
CA ARG A 671 6.92 -13.61 12.91
C ARG A 671 5.56 -12.96 13.19
N ALA A 672 4.52 -13.76 13.42
CA ALA A 672 3.18 -13.26 13.74
C ALA A 672 3.16 -12.43 15.03
N ILE A 673 4.00 -12.75 16.04
CA ILE A 673 4.17 -11.91 17.24
C ILE A 673 4.63 -10.51 16.85
N GLY A 674 5.64 -10.41 15.98
CA GLY A 674 6.23 -9.13 15.56
C GLY A 674 5.35 -8.26 14.66
N MET A 675 4.40 -8.84 13.91
CA MET A 675 3.55 -8.11 12.97
C MET A 675 2.48 -7.24 13.67
N GLN A 676 2.25 -6.03 13.14
CA GLN A 676 1.36 -5.03 13.74
C GLN A 676 0.08 -4.81 12.91
N LYS A 677 -1.06 -4.78 13.61
CA LYS A 677 -2.34 -4.41 13.01
C LYS A 677 -2.30 -2.94 12.55
N GLY A 678 -2.77 -2.66 11.33
CA GLY A 678 -2.76 -1.34 10.70
C GLY A 678 -1.51 -1.03 9.89
N ARG A 679 -0.49 -1.91 9.94
CA ARG A 679 0.71 -1.81 9.12
C ARG A 679 0.81 -2.99 8.18
N GLU A 680 1.10 -4.19 8.68
CA GLU A 680 1.26 -5.36 7.80
C GLU A 680 -0.10 -6.02 7.44
N TYR A 681 -1.11 -5.89 8.29
CA TYR A 681 -2.46 -6.41 8.06
C TYR A 681 -3.52 -5.53 8.71
N THR A 682 -4.77 -5.66 8.25
CA THR A 682 -5.94 -5.13 8.93
C THR A 682 -6.92 -6.24 9.31
N ILE A 683 -7.88 -5.94 10.17
CA ILE A 683 -9.01 -6.81 10.46
C ILE A 683 -10.22 -6.16 9.85
N ALA A 684 -10.87 -6.84 8.91
CA ALA A 684 -12.08 -6.36 8.28
C ALA A 684 -13.05 -7.53 8.06
N ARG A 685 -14.32 -7.19 7.94
CA ARG A 685 -15.38 -8.16 7.67
C ARG A 685 -15.29 -8.67 6.25
N ARG A 686 -15.25 -9.99 6.09
CA ARG A 686 -15.53 -10.64 4.81
C ARG A 686 -17.02 -10.91 4.74
N VAL A 687 -17.66 -10.45 3.67
CA VAL A 687 -19.05 -10.83 3.40
C VAL A 687 -19.02 -12.25 2.84
N GLN A 688 -19.24 -13.26 3.68
CA GLN A 688 -19.53 -14.63 3.24
C GLN A 688 -21.01 -14.94 3.49
N SER A 689 -21.62 -15.73 2.59
CA SER A 689 -23.07 -15.88 2.45
C SER A 689 -23.75 -16.91 3.35
N ASP A 690 -23.03 -17.61 4.23
CA ASP A 690 -23.64 -18.58 5.15
C ASP A 690 -23.42 -18.19 6.62
N SER A 691 -24.36 -17.40 7.14
CA SER A 691 -24.74 -17.27 8.57
C SER A 691 -23.73 -16.80 9.63
N HIS A 692 -22.46 -16.56 9.31
CA HIS A 692 -21.50 -16.01 10.28
C HIS A 692 -20.74 -14.79 9.73
N GLU A 693 -21.04 -13.63 10.31
CA GLU A 693 -20.33 -12.36 10.10
C GLU A 693 -18.98 -12.39 10.84
N ASP A 694 -17.99 -13.07 10.28
CA ASP A 694 -16.70 -13.22 10.96
C ASP A 694 -15.67 -12.20 10.45
N ASP A 695 -15.03 -11.51 11.41
CA ASP A 695 -13.89 -10.64 11.18
C ASP A 695 -12.69 -11.48 10.69
N CYS A 696 -12.04 -11.07 9.59
CA CYS A 696 -10.89 -11.79 9.02
C CYS A 696 -9.63 -10.91 8.92
N ILE A 697 -8.47 -11.55 8.93
CA ILE A 697 -7.17 -10.91 8.71
C ILE A 697 -6.97 -10.69 7.21
N ILE A 698 -6.75 -9.44 6.82
CA ILE A 698 -6.49 -9.02 5.43
C ILE A 698 -5.08 -8.41 5.32
N PRO A 699 -4.21 -8.93 4.43
CA PRO A 699 -2.92 -8.34 4.18
C PRO A 699 -3.02 -6.90 3.65
N VAL A 700 -2.06 -6.07 4.04
CA VAL A 700 -1.93 -4.70 3.53
C VAL A 700 -0.60 -4.61 2.80
N ASP A 701 -0.63 -4.17 1.54
CA ASP A 701 0.57 -3.83 0.80
C ASP A 701 1.13 -2.49 1.30
N TYR A 702 1.69 -2.48 2.52
CA TYR A 702 2.18 -1.25 3.14
C TYR A 702 3.48 -0.73 2.52
N LYS A 703 4.18 -1.54 1.72
CA LYS A 703 5.46 -1.17 1.12
C LYS A 703 5.30 -0.34 -0.16
N SER A 704 4.22 -0.56 -0.92
CA SER A 704 4.03 0.11 -2.20
C SER A 704 2.77 0.99 -2.22
N THR A 705 1.59 0.39 -2.03
CA THR A 705 0.32 1.07 -2.37
C THR A 705 -0.58 1.42 -1.19
N GLY A 706 -0.38 0.77 -0.04
CA GLY A 706 -1.30 0.83 1.11
C GLY A 706 -2.65 0.15 0.86
N VAL A 707 -2.81 -0.55 -0.27
CA VAL A 707 -4.07 -1.18 -0.66
C VAL A 707 -4.32 -2.44 0.15
N LEU A 708 -5.60 -2.66 0.49
CA LEU A 708 -6.05 -3.89 1.14
C LEU A 708 -6.09 -5.03 0.11
N GLU A 709 -5.30 -6.06 0.35
CA GLU A 709 -5.18 -7.24 -0.49
C GLU A 709 -6.23 -8.27 -0.09
N LYS A 710 -7.52 -7.92 -0.30
CA LYS A 710 -8.67 -8.70 0.18
C LYS A 710 -8.68 -10.15 -0.30
N ASN A 711 -7.98 -10.45 -1.39
CA ASN A 711 -7.92 -11.77 -2.01
C ASN A 711 -6.63 -12.54 -1.71
N LYS A 712 -5.75 -11.98 -0.87
CA LYS A 712 -4.50 -12.64 -0.46
C LYS A 712 -4.63 -13.15 0.97
N ARG A 713 -3.98 -14.29 1.22
CA ARG A 713 -3.77 -14.86 2.56
C ARG A 713 -2.33 -15.30 2.68
N TRP A 714 -1.80 -15.32 3.89
CA TRP A 714 -0.49 -15.92 4.11
C TRP A 714 -0.58 -17.45 4.18
N GLY A 715 0.41 -18.12 3.59
CA GLY A 715 0.57 -19.57 3.68
C GLY A 715 1.30 -20.02 4.95
N ASP A 716 1.51 -21.33 5.05
CA ASP A 716 2.36 -21.97 6.06
C ASP A 716 2.04 -21.55 7.52
N GLY A 717 0.76 -21.47 7.86
CA GLY A 717 0.29 -21.20 9.22
C GLY A 717 0.30 -19.73 9.65
N LEU A 718 0.98 -18.82 8.93
CA LEU A 718 1.11 -17.42 9.33
C LEU A 718 -0.26 -16.72 9.44
N GLN A 719 -1.17 -17.00 8.52
CA GLN A 719 -2.55 -16.51 8.57
C GLN A 719 -3.25 -16.99 9.86
N GLN A 720 -3.17 -18.28 10.16
CA GLN A 720 -3.78 -18.89 11.34
C GLN A 720 -3.19 -18.33 12.65
N PHE A 721 -1.89 -18.07 12.69
CA PHE A 721 -1.25 -17.44 13.85
C PHE A 721 -1.75 -16.01 14.08
N LEU A 722 -1.95 -15.22 13.02
CA LEU A 722 -2.54 -13.89 13.11
C LEU A 722 -4.02 -13.94 13.52
N GLU A 723 -4.78 -14.91 13.04
CA GLU A 723 -6.17 -15.15 13.45
C GLU A 723 -6.23 -15.49 14.95
N MET A 724 -5.37 -16.39 15.44
CA MET A 724 -5.28 -16.70 16.87
C MET A 724 -4.80 -15.50 17.71
N LYS A 725 -3.87 -14.68 17.19
CA LYS A 725 -3.41 -13.45 17.85
C LYS A 725 -4.56 -12.50 18.17
N HIS A 726 -5.59 -12.46 17.32
CA HIS A 726 -6.77 -11.61 17.49
C HIS A 726 -8.03 -12.37 17.92
N GLN A 727 -7.90 -13.64 18.32
CA GLN A 727 -9.01 -14.49 18.78
C GLN A 727 -10.14 -14.62 17.74
N LEU A 728 -9.76 -14.70 16.45
CA LEU A 728 -10.67 -14.87 15.33
C LEU A 728 -10.89 -16.36 15.03
N ALA A 729 -11.93 -16.66 14.24
CA ALA A 729 -12.17 -18.01 13.74
C ALA A 729 -10.99 -18.46 12.86
N LEU A 730 -10.50 -19.69 13.11
CA LEU A 730 -9.39 -20.28 12.36
C LEU A 730 -9.84 -20.66 10.95
N SER A 731 -9.19 -20.07 9.96
CA SER A 731 -9.33 -20.49 8.57
C SER A 731 -8.56 -21.79 8.32
N PRO A 732 -9.05 -22.68 7.42
CA PRO A 732 -8.31 -23.89 7.06
C PRO A 732 -6.93 -23.55 6.47
N LEU A 733 -5.93 -24.38 6.77
CA LEU A 733 -4.62 -24.27 6.14
C LEU A 733 -4.74 -24.37 4.62
N SER A 734 -4.09 -23.44 3.93
CA SER A 734 -3.99 -23.47 2.48
C SER A 734 -2.78 -24.30 2.05
N SER A 735 -2.95 -25.09 1.00
CA SER A 735 -1.83 -25.75 0.33
C SER A 735 -1.64 -25.16 -1.06
N VAL A 736 -0.39 -24.89 -1.40
CA VAL A 736 0.03 -24.50 -2.74
C VAL A 736 0.45 -25.75 -3.47
N THR A 737 -0.29 -26.13 -4.51
CA THR A 737 0.02 -27.30 -5.34
C THR A 737 0.53 -26.92 -6.71
N ASN A 738 0.10 -25.76 -7.22
CA ASN A 738 0.34 -25.33 -8.58
C ASN A 738 0.74 -23.86 -8.59
N PHE A 739 1.64 -23.52 -9.51
CA PHE A 739 2.21 -22.19 -9.60
C PHE A 739 2.61 -21.84 -11.02
N LEU A 740 2.57 -20.55 -11.35
CA LEU A 740 2.97 -20.00 -12.64
C LEU A 740 3.82 -18.75 -12.39
N SER A 741 5.04 -18.73 -12.92
CA SER A 741 5.89 -17.53 -12.87
C SER A 741 5.50 -16.54 -13.96
N ASN A 742 5.74 -15.25 -13.73
CA ASN A 742 5.50 -14.22 -14.73
C ASN A 742 6.26 -14.50 -16.04
N TYR A 743 7.50 -14.99 -15.95
CA TYR A 743 8.27 -15.38 -17.12
C TYR A 743 7.60 -16.49 -17.94
N HIS A 744 7.09 -17.54 -17.29
CA HIS A 744 6.46 -18.66 -18.00
C HIS A 744 5.07 -18.30 -18.51
N PHE A 745 4.37 -17.37 -17.85
CA PHE A 745 3.10 -16.83 -18.34
C PHE A 745 3.23 -16.16 -19.71
N PHE A 746 4.33 -15.46 -19.98
CA PHE A 746 4.57 -14.78 -21.26
C PHE A 746 5.18 -15.68 -22.36
N GLN A 747 5.69 -16.87 -22.00
CA GLN A 747 6.14 -17.88 -22.96
C GLN A 747 4.97 -18.62 -23.57
#